data_AF-A0AAF0VSH6-F1
#
_entry.id   AF-A0AAF0VSH6-F1
#
_cell.length_a   1.000
_cell.length_b   1.000
_cell.length_c   1.000
_cell.angle_alpha   90.00
_cell.angle_beta   90.00
_cell.angle_gamma   90.00
#
_symmetry.space_group_name_H-M   'P 1'
#
loop_
_entity.id
_entity.type
_entity.pdbx_description
1 polymer ?
#
loop_
_entity_poly.entity_id
_entity_poly.type
_entity_poly.pdbx_seq_one_letter_code
_entity_poly.pdbx_strand_id
1 'polypeptide(L)'
;MTTREYDDELQSEQQHVSDLYRRLDAERARVRESYAAALRSPIDKKDGGTLVQRDSEVRALAMEMRRLDVADTGLCFGRLDAVSGERSYIGRIGIFDADDDYEPLLTDWRAPAARPFYTATGANPENMRRRRQFHSRGRQVVDFTDEILGRPDGSERGGTGDAALLAAVNAPRGDGMRDIVATIQAEQDEIIRLDHPGVLVIEGGPGTGKTVVALHRVAYLLYTQRRRIENHGVLVVGPNSAFLTHIGRVLPSLGETDVVFMTAGDLVPGLHVTADDTPHATRLKGSLQILDVLAAAIADRQRVPAHPILVELTDVTVRIDAETAQWAIEEARGSGLPHNEARAKFVEIVTYVLTERAIARIGRGWLTREDRQAWENLRSDLLAELAANETFTAAVDELWPILTPESLLASLFSSAERLAAAGADAALLRSQGDPWTVSDVPLLDELVDLLGPDEPVDDAAERERRAEAQYAEGVLDMMVSREDLMSDEDHLLATDLLYAEDLAERFVERDTRELAERAAGDRDWTYRHVVVDEAQELSEMDWRVLMRRCPSRSFTAVGDLAQRRSVGGATSWDSMLEPYVPGRWVYRSLSVNYRTPAEIMAVAADLLAEFAPGVQPPDSVRSTGVRPWSKSVTENELPSAIAEFVRAEAERDGTSVVIGPPGVPGTVPPSKTKGLEFDAVLVVEPGRILDQGPRGAAELYVALTRATQRLGVLHSGPLPRALGRLEGKDADARI
;
A
#
# COMPACT_ATOMS: atom_id res chain seq x y z
N MET A 1 -9.78 -10.29 46.65
CA MET A 1 -11.13 -9.76 46.37
C MET A 1 -12.14 -10.87 46.64
N THR A 2 -13.14 -10.63 47.47
CA THR A 2 -14.28 -11.56 47.65
C THR A 2 -15.21 -11.48 46.45
N THR A 3 -16.05 -12.50 46.20
CA THR A 3 -16.99 -12.49 45.05
C THR A 3 -17.90 -11.25 45.04
N ARG A 4 -18.29 -10.78 46.23
CA ARG A 4 -19.13 -9.59 46.38
C ARG A 4 -18.39 -8.29 46.06
N GLU A 5 -17.14 -8.15 46.50
CA GLU A 5 -16.28 -7.00 46.14
C GLU A 5 -16.00 -6.96 44.63
N TYR A 6 -15.87 -8.13 43.99
CA TYR A 6 -15.69 -8.22 42.54
C TYR A 6 -16.93 -7.75 41.78
N ASP A 7 -18.12 -8.19 42.19
CA ASP A 7 -19.38 -7.78 41.56
C ASP A 7 -19.66 -6.28 41.74
N ASP A 8 -19.39 -5.72 42.93
CA ASP A 8 -19.53 -4.29 43.21
C ASP A 8 -18.58 -3.44 42.34
N GLU A 9 -17.32 -3.87 42.21
CA GLU A 9 -16.35 -3.23 41.32
C GLU A 9 -16.77 -3.35 39.85
N LEU A 10 -17.17 -4.54 39.39
CA LEU A 10 -17.62 -4.75 38.01
C LEU A 10 -18.79 -3.83 37.65
N GLN A 11 -19.76 -3.67 38.56
CA GLN A 11 -20.89 -2.78 38.37
C GLN A 11 -20.45 -1.31 38.27
N SER A 12 -19.52 -0.87 39.13
CA SER A 12 -18.94 0.48 39.07
C SER A 12 -18.25 0.73 37.73
N GLU A 13 -17.46 -0.24 37.23
CA GLU A 13 -16.76 -0.13 35.95
C GLU A 13 -17.73 -0.12 34.77
N GLN A 14 -18.75 -0.97 34.79
CA GLN A 14 -19.82 -0.96 33.78
C GLN A 14 -20.53 0.39 33.72
N GLN A 15 -20.82 1.00 34.88
CA GLN A 15 -21.47 2.30 34.94
C GLN A 15 -20.56 3.41 34.40
N HIS A 16 -19.28 3.40 34.73
CA HIS A 16 -18.32 4.37 34.23
C HIS A 16 -18.15 4.26 32.70
N VAL A 17 -17.95 3.05 32.16
CA VAL A 17 -17.83 2.83 30.71
C VAL A 17 -19.13 3.21 29.98
N SER A 18 -20.29 2.95 30.57
CA SER A 18 -21.58 3.40 30.01
C SER A 18 -21.71 4.92 29.95
N ASP A 19 -21.14 5.65 30.92
CA ASP A 19 -21.09 7.11 30.89
C ASP A 19 -20.20 7.63 29.76
N LEU A 20 -19.02 7.02 29.58
CA LEU A 20 -18.12 7.34 28.47
C LEU A 20 -18.79 7.17 27.10
N TYR A 21 -19.53 6.07 26.90
CA TYR A 21 -20.31 5.87 25.67
C TYR A 21 -21.40 6.92 25.50
N ARG A 22 -22.10 7.30 26.58
CA ARG A 22 -23.14 8.34 26.52
C ARG A 22 -22.56 9.69 26.10
N ARG A 23 -21.40 10.06 26.64
CA ARG A 23 -20.67 11.29 26.28
C ARG A 23 -20.20 11.24 24.83
N LEU A 24 -19.64 10.12 24.37
CA LEU A 24 -19.25 9.93 22.97
C LEU A 24 -20.44 10.05 22.01
N ASP A 25 -21.58 9.42 22.32
CA ASP A 25 -22.78 9.51 21.49
C ASP A 25 -23.35 10.93 21.45
N ALA A 26 -23.36 11.63 22.59
CA ALA A 26 -23.79 13.02 22.66
C ALA A 26 -22.89 13.92 21.78
N GLU A 27 -21.58 13.71 21.82
CA GLU A 27 -20.63 14.49 21.02
C GLU A 27 -20.75 14.17 19.53
N ARG A 28 -20.90 12.89 19.15
CA ARG A 28 -21.20 12.48 17.77
C ARG A 28 -22.47 13.15 17.25
N ALA A 29 -23.51 13.21 18.08
CA ALA A 29 -24.77 13.87 17.72
C ALA A 29 -24.57 15.38 17.55
N ARG A 30 -23.88 16.04 18.48
CA ARG A 30 -23.56 17.47 18.43
C ARG A 30 -22.80 17.82 17.15
N VAL A 31 -21.71 17.13 16.86
CA VAL A 31 -20.87 17.39 15.68
C VAL A 31 -21.65 17.12 14.39
N ARG A 32 -22.46 16.06 14.32
CA ARG A 32 -23.31 15.77 13.16
C ARG A 32 -24.37 16.86 12.94
N GLU A 33 -24.97 17.38 14.00
CA GLU A 33 -25.93 18.48 13.92
C GLU A 33 -25.24 19.77 13.47
N SER A 34 -24.09 20.13 14.06
CA SER A 34 -23.28 21.27 13.64
C SER A 34 -22.84 21.15 12.18
N TYR A 35 -22.44 19.96 11.73
CA TYR A 35 -22.06 19.72 10.34
C TYR A 35 -23.24 19.94 9.38
N ALA A 36 -24.41 19.40 9.71
CA ALA A 36 -25.63 19.60 8.93
C ALA A 36 -26.12 21.06 8.98
N ALA A 37 -25.85 21.80 10.07
CA ALA A 37 -26.13 23.22 10.18
C ALA A 37 -25.18 24.03 9.31
N ALA A 38 -23.87 23.78 9.39
CA ALA A 38 -22.84 24.44 8.58
C ALA A 38 -23.08 24.26 7.08
N LEU A 39 -23.48 23.06 6.63
CA LEU A 39 -23.88 22.82 5.24
C LEU A 39 -25.09 23.66 4.79
N ARG A 40 -25.99 23.99 5.73
CA ARG A 40 -27.22 24.78 5.49
C ARG A 40 -27.05 26.27 5.84
N SER A 41 -25.88 26.68 6.30
CA SER A 41 -25.62 28.07 6.68
C SER A 41 -25.85 29.00 5.50
N PRO A 42 -26.58 30.13 5.70
CA PRO A 42 -26.85 31.07 4.62
C PRO A 42 -25.54 31.64 4.10
N ILE A 43 -25.43 31.65 2.77
CA ILE A 43 -24.30 32.25 2.06
C ILE A 43 -24.73 33.65 1.65
N ASP A 44 -23.97 34.66 2.06
CA ASP A 44 -24.11 35.98 1.46
C ASP A 44 -23.37 35.95 0.11
N LYS A 45 -24.13 36.02 -0.98
CA LYS A 45 -23.56 36.04 -2.34
C LYS A 45 -22.77 37.32 -2.62
N LYS A 46 -22.98 38.39 -1.85
CA LYS A 46 -22.26 39.67 -1.97
C LYS A 46 -20.97 39.70 -1.14
N ASP A 47 -20.83 38.82 -0.14
CA ASP A 47 -19.63 38.69 0.70
C ASP A 47 -19.04 37.27 0.58
N GLY A 48 -18.04 37.14 -0.29
CA GLY A 48 -17.31 35.89 -0.54
C GLY A 48 -16.61 35.30 0.70
N GLY A 49 -16.44 36.09 1.78
CA GLY A 49 -15.90 35.60 3.06
C GLY A 49 -16.80 34.53 3.70
N THR A 50 -18.12 34.64 3.53
CA THR A 50 -19.09 33.68 4.11
C THR A 50 -18.97 32.28 3.51
N LEU A 51 -18.63 32.17 2.21
CA LEU A 51 -18.38 30.89 1.54
C LEU A 51 -17.13 30.19 2.09
N VAL A 52 -16.03 30.94 2.20
CA VAL A 52 -14.75 30.40 2.70
C VAL A 52 -14.89 29.94 4.15
N GLN A 53 -15.56 30.74 4.98
CA GLN A 53 -15.81 30.39 6.37
C GLN A 53 -16.66 29.12 6.50
N ARG A 54 -17.75 29.01 5.72
CA ARG A 54 -18.59 27.81 5.70
C ARG A 54 -17.80 26.57 5.28
N ASP A 55 -17.05 26.65 4.18
CA ASP A 55 -16.29 25.49 3.69
C ASP A 55 -15.20 25.06 4.68
N SER A 56 -14.55 26.02 5.35
CA SER A 56 -13.60 25.73 6.44
C SER A 56 -14.27 25.03 7.63
N GLU A 57 -15.44 25.51 8.04
CA GLU A 57 -16.21 24.93 9.15
C GLU A 57 -16.70 23.51 8.81
N VAL A 58 -17.24 23.31 7.62
CA VAL A 58 -17.68 21.99 7.11
C VAL A 58 -16.51 20.99 7.10
N ARG A 59 -15.33 21.40 6.63
CA ARG A 59 -14.14 20.53 6.63
C ARG A 59 -13.67 20.19 8.04
N ALA A 60 -13.63 21.17 8.95
CA ALA A 60 -13.23 20.94 10.34
C ALA A 60 -14.19 19.96 11.05
N LEU A 61 -15.49 20.16 10.90
CA LEU A 61 -16.51 19.28 11.46
C LEU A 61 -16.47 17.88 10.84
N ALA A 62 -16.22 17.75 9.54
CA ALA A 62 -16.03 16.44 8.89
C ALA A 62 -14.82 15.68 9.47
N MET A 63 -13.70 16.37 9.72
CA MET A 63 -12.53 15.76 10.37
C MET A 63 -12.83 15.31 11.81
N GLU A 64 -13.59 16.11 12.54
CA GLU A 64 -14.02 15.78 13.91
C GLU A 64 -14.98 14.59 13.93
N MET A 65 -15.94 14.52 12.99
CA MET A 65 -16.82 13.35 12.82
C MET A 65 -16.02 12.07 12.59
N ARG A 66 -15.02 12.09 11.70
CA ARG A 66 -14.16 10.92 11.43
C ARG A 66 -13.37 10.49 12.66
N ARG A 67 -12.81 11.45 13.43
CA ARG A 67 -12.11 11.15 14.68
C ARG A 67 -13.01 10.47 15.71
N LEU A 68 -14.27 10.89 15.79
CA LEU A 68 -15.25 10.32 16.72
C LEU A 68 -15.83 8.99 16.22
N ASP A 69 -15.64 8.63 14.94
CA ASP A 69 -16.15 7.40 14.32
C ASP A 69 -15.31 6.16 14.65
N VAL A 70 -15.01 5.98 15.94
CA VAL A 70 -14.29 4.83 16.48
C VAL A 70 -15.22 3.64 16.71
N ALA A 71 -14.68 2.43 16.64
CA ALA A 71 -15.46 1.22 16.84
C ALA A 71 -16.24 1.24 18.16
N ASP A 72 -17.54 0.90 18.09
CA ASP A 72 -18.44 0.84 19.24
C ASP A 72 -18.12 -0.30 20.22
N THR A 73 -17.07 -1.08 19.97
CA THR A 73 -16.63 -2.17 20.83
C THR A 73 -15.31 -1.85 21.48
N GLY A 74 -15.24 -1.97 22.81
CA GLY A 74 -14.00 -1.81 23.57
C GLY A 74 -13.46 -0.38 23.53
N LEU A 75 -14.33 0.63 23.75
CA LEU A 75 -13.94 2.05 23.87
C LEU A 75 -12.89 2.24 24.97
N CYS A 76 -13.17 1.69 26.16
CA CYS A 76 -12.29 1.64 27.31
C CYS A 76 -11.91 0.18 27.56
N PHE A 77 -10.63 -0.13 27.54
CA PHE A 77 -10.13 -1.50 27.69
C PHE A 77 -9.28 -1.69 28.95
N GLY A 78 -9.02 -0.63 29.72
CA GLY A 78 -8.39 -0.82 31.01
C GLY A 78 -8.29 0.45 31.84
N ARG A 79 -7.74 0.28 33.03
CA ARG A 79 -7.49 1.33 34.02
C ARG A 79 -6.11 1.17 34.63
N LEU A 80 -5.42 2.28 34.84
CA LEU A 80 -4.23 2.36 35.66
C LEU A 80 -4.57 3.03 36.99
N ASP A 81 -4.07 2.44 38.07
CA ASP A 81 -4.09 3.06 39.39
C ASP A 81 -2.65 3.42 39.78
N ALA A 82 -2.37 4.72 39.88
CA ALA A 82 -1.07 5.23 40.28
C ALA A 82 -0.81 5.02 41.78
N VAL A 83 0.47 5.01 42.19
CA VAL A 83 0.84 4.97 43.62
C VAL A 83 0.32 6.21 44.37
N SER A 84 0.13 7.34 43.68
CA SER A 84 -0.49 8.56 44.21
C SER A 84 -1.97 8.41 44.54
N GLY A 85 -2.64 7.35 44.05
CA GLY A 85 -4.09 7.14 44.15
C GLY A 85 -4.90 7.69 42.96
N GLU A 86 -4.24 8.34 42.00
CA GLU A 86 -4.85 8.80 40.76
C GLU A 86 -5.28 7.62 39.87
N ARG A 87 -6.43 7.75 39.21
CA ARG A 87 -7.00 6.75 38.32
C ARG A 87 -6.99 7.28 36.90
N SER A 88 -6.48 6.51 35.96
CA SER A 88 -6.49 6.86 34.54
C SER A 88 -7.11 5.72 33.75
N TYR A 89 -8.23 5.99 33.07
CA TYR A 89 -8.85 5.05 32.15
C TYR A 89 -8.19 5.15 30.79
N ILE A 90 -7.88 4.00 30.18
CA ILE A 90 -7.19 3.92 28.90
C ILE A 90 -8.14 3.38 27.84
N GLY A 91 -8.20 4.08 26.71
CA GLY A 91 -9.14 3.80 25.64
C GLY A 91 -8.64 4.13 24.25
N ARG A 92 -9.50 3.89 23.27
CA ARG A 92 -9.21 4.11 21.84
C ARG A 92 -9.06 5.58 21.47
N ILE A 93 -9.76 6.45 22.18
CA ILE A 93 -9.78 7.90 21.98
C ILE A 93 -9.67 8.63 23.31
N GLY A 94 -9.22 9.88 23.24
CA GLY A 94 -9.30 10.81 24.36
C GLY A 94 -10.70 11.39 24.52
N ILE A 95 -11.29 11.28 25.72
CA ILE A 95 -12.51 11.97 26.13
C ILE A 95 -12.17 12.84 27.33
N PHE A 96 -12.55 14.11 27.27
CA PHE A 96 -12.26 15.11 28.30
C PHE A 96 -13.57 15.69 28.84
N ASP A 97 -13.59 16.07 30.12
CA ASP A 97 -14.74 16.75 30.70
C ASP A 97 -14.65 18.26 30.46
N ALA A 98 -15.44 18.76 29.51
CA ALA A 98 -15.43 20.19 29.17
C ALA A 98 -15.92 21.08 30.32
N ASP A 99 -16.70 20.53 31.26
CA ASP A 99 -17.23 21.27 32.40
C ASP A 99 -16.25 21.31 33.59
N ASP A 100 -15.21 20.47 33.60
CA ASP A 100 -14.23 20.33 34.68
C ASP A 100 -12.78 20.49 34.17
N ASP A 101 -12.47 21.68 33.66
CA ASP A 101 -11.13 22.08 33.16
C ASP A 101 -10.47 21.08 32.19
N TYR A 102 -11.28 20.37 31.39
CA TYR A 102 -10.83 19.33 30.47
C TYR A 102 -10.11 18.17 31.17
N GLU A 103 -10.55 17.77 32.37
CA GLU A 103 -10.04 16.59 33.05
C GLU A 103 -10.19 15.34 32.14
N PRO A 104 -9.14 14.51 31.96
CA PRO A 104 -9.19 13.36 31.08
C PRO A 104 -10.02 12.23 31.67
N LEU A 105 -11.27 12.09 31.21
CA LEU A 105 -12.15 10.98 31.55
C LEU A 105 -11.71 9.65 30.92
N LEU A 106 -11.16 9.73 29.71
CA LEU A 106 -10.57 8.60 28.99
C LEU A 106 -9.30 9.07 28.30
N THR A 107 -8.18 8.41 28.58
CA THR A 107 -6.89 8.71 27.96
C THR A 107 -6.73 7.88 26.69
N ASP A 108 -6.37 8.55 25.60
CA ASP A 108 -6.03 7.87 24.34
C ASP A 108 -4.79 6.99 24.54
N TRP A 109 -4.86 5.75 24.09
CA TRP A 109 -3.76 4.79 24.19
C TRP A 109 -2.46 5.28 23.54
N ARG A 110 -2.54 6.18 22.56
CA ARG A 110 -1.39 6.76 21.86
C ARG A 110 -0.68 7.81 22.69
N ALA A 111 -1.35 8.38 23.70
CA ALA A 111 -0.77 9.39 24.56
C ALA A 111 0.43 8.84 25.35
N PRO A 112 1.49 9.65 25.61
CA PRO A 112 2.61 9.24 26.45
C PRO A 112 2.17 8.79 27.86
N ALA A 113 1.10 9.40 28.40
CA ALA A 113 0.53 9.05 29.70
C ALA A 113 -0.04 7.61 29.77
N ALA A 114 -0.43 7.03 28.63
CA ALA A 114 -0.93 5.66 28.56
C ALA A 114 0.19 4.61 28.47
N ARG A 115 1.45 5.01 28.25
CA ARG A 115 2.59 4.09 28.08
C ARG A 115 2.75 3.07 29.23
N PRO A 116 2.63 3.45 30.52
CA PRO A 116 2.75 2.49 31.63
C PRO A 116 1.72 1.36 31.57
N PHE A 117 0.60 1.53 30.85
CA PHE A 117 -0.38 0.46 30.65
C PHE A 117 0.21 -0.74 29.91
N TYR A 118 1.23 -0.54 29.07
CA TYR A 118 1.88 -1.60 28.29
C TYR A 118 3.24 -2.00 28.85
N THR A 119 4.04 -1.02 29.29
CA THR A 119 5.45 -1.24 29.64
C THR A 119 5.69 -1.51 31.12
N ALA A 120 4.76 -1.11 32.00
CA ALA A 120 4.95 -1.29 33.43
C ALA A 120 4.91 -2.78 33.80
N THR A 121 5.85 -3.18 34.66
CA THR A 121 6.00 -4.55 35.15
C THR A 121 6.16 -4.56 36.66
N GLY A 122 6.10 -5.75 37.29
CA GLY A 122 6.42 -5.91 38.70
C GLY A 122 7.81 -5.38 39.10
N ALA A 123 8.79 -5.45 38.19
CA ALA A 123 10.16 -5.00 38.41
C ALA A 123 10.37 -3.51 38.12
N ASN A 124 9.67 -2.97 37.11
CA ASN A 124 9.67 -1.54 36.78
C ASN A 124 8.23 -1.04 36.66
N PRO A 125 7.60 -0.61 37.77
CA PRO A 125 6.18 -0.28 37.80
C PRO A 125 5.84 1.11 37.24
N GLU A 126 6.83 1.95 36.90
CA GLU A 126 6.59 3.30 36.33
C GLU A 126 5.58 4.17 37.12
N ASN A 127 5.68 4.14 38.46
CA ASN A 127 4.76 4.79 39.42
C ASN A 127 3.32 4.25 39.42
N MET A 128 3.07 3.11 38.81
CA MET A 128 1.78 2.43 38.83
C MET A 128 1.74 1.38 39.93
N ARG A 129 0.60 1.26 40.60
CA ARG A 129 0.33 0.23 41.61
C ARG A 129 -0.42 -0.95 41.01
N ARG A 130 -1.41 -0.68 40.16
CA ARG A 130 -2.30 -1.70 39.60
C ARG A 130 -2.66 -1.37 38.17
N ARG A 131 -2.72 -2.41 37.35
CA ARG A 131 -3.26 -2.40 35.99
C ARG A 131 -4.51 -3.28 35.98
N ARG A 132 -5.63 -2.72 35.55
CA ARG A 132 -6.88 -3.44 35.31
C ARG A 132 -7.15 -3.52 33.82
N GLN A 133 -7.43 -4.71 33.32
CA GLN A 133 -7.83 -4.94 31.93
C GLN A 133 -9.31 -5.33 31.88
N PHE A 134 -10.06 -4.73 30.97
CA PHE A 134 -11.48 -4.99 30.78
C PHE A 134 -11.71 -5.91 29.60
N HIS A 135 -12.52 -6.95 29.79
CA HIS A 135 -13.05 -7.73 28.69
C HIS A 135 -14.46 -7.24 28.38
N SER A 136 -14.62 -6.63 27.21
CA SER A 136 -15.89 -6.03 26.79
C SER A 136 -16.52 -6.80 25.63
N ARG A 137 -17.84 -6.92 25.63
CA ARG A 137 -18.64 -7.41 24.51
C ARG A 137 -19.53 -6.28 24.03
N GLY A 138 -19.24 -5.75 22.85
CA GLY A 138 -19.85 -4.50 22.39
C GLY A 138 -19.52 -3.36 23.37
N ARG A 139 -20.57 -2.71 23.89
CA ARG A 139 -20.47 -1.57 24.83
C ARG A 139 -20.45 -1.96 26.31
N GLN A 140 -20.52 -3.25 26.64
CA GLN A 140 -20.62 -3.73 28.02
C GLN A 140 -19.34 -4.44 28.47
N VAL A 141 -18.82 -4.08 29.64
CA VAL A 141 -17.75 -4.81 30.32
C VAL A 141 -18.34 -6.11 30.90
N VAL A 142 -17.81 -7.25 30.46
CA VAL A 142 -18.24 -8.60 30.89
C VAL A 142 -17.49 -9.00 32.15
N ASP A 143 -16.18 -8.80 32.17
CA ASP A 143 -15.31 -9.10 33.30
C ASP A 143 -14.05 -8.21 33.28
N PHE A 144 -13.23 -8.30 34.32
CA PHE A 144 -11.93 -7.62 34.37
C PHE A 144 -10.85 -8.48 35.03
N THR A 145 -9.59 -8.20 34.70
CA THR A 145 -8.41 -8.84 35.31
C THR A 145 -7.50 -7.78 35.92
N ASP A 146 -7.13 -7.97 37.18
CA ASP A 146 -6.22 -7.10 37.92
C ASP A 146 -4.80 -7.70 37.96
N GLU A 147 -3.82 -6.86 37.63
CA GLU A 147 -2.40 -7.11 37.76
C GLU A 147 -1.76 -6.08 38.69
N ILE A 148 -1.00 -6.55 39.67
CA ILE A 148 -0.35 -5.70 40.67
C ILE A 148 1.08 -5.46 40.23
N LEU A 149 1.45 -4.18 40.18
CA LEU A 149 2.76 -3.71 39.74
C LEU A 149 3.57 -3.31 40.99
N GLY A 150 4.81 -3.78 41.10
CA GLY A 150 5.67 -3.60 42.26
C GLY A 150 5.67 -4.78 43.24
N ARG A 151 6.18 -4.57 44.46
CA ARG A 151 6.19 -5.61 45.51
C ARG A 151 4.78 -5.78 46.06
N PRO A 152 4.20 -6.99 46.05
CA PRO A 152 2.90 -7.22 46.64
C PRO A 152 3.01 -7.07 48.16
N ASP A 153 2.28 -6.11 48.73
CA ASP A 153 1.96 -6.16 50.15
C ASP A 153 1.11 -7.42 50.37
N GLY A 154 1.49 -8.26 51.33
CA GLY A 154 1.13 -9.68 51.45
C GLY A 154 -0.36 -10.06 51.56
N SER A 155 -1.30 -9.18 51.21
CA SER A 155 -2.75 -9.37 51.22
C SER A 155 -3.40 -9.55 49.84
N GLU A 156 -2.71 -9.28 48.73
CA GLU A 156 -3.32 -9.31 47.39
C GLU A 156 -2.69 -10.38 46.48
N ARG A 157 -3.43 -11.45 46.20
CA ARG A 157 -3.11 -12.43 45.14
C ARG A 157 -3.66 -11.91 43.81
N GLY A 158 -2.85 -11.19 43.05
CA GLY A 158 -3.15 -10.84 41.66
C GLY A 158 -2.95 -12.04 40.72
N GLY A 159 -3.76 -12.12 39.66
CA GLY A 159 -3.58 -13.12 38.60
C GLY A 159 -2.33 -12.80 37.77
N THR A 160 -1.73 -13.83 37.16
CA THR A 160 -0.67 -13.64 36.16
C THR A 160 -1.25 -12.92 34.93
N GLY A 161 -0.64 -11.81 34.51
CA GLY A 161 -1.09 -10.96 33.39
C GLY A 161 -1.31 -11.71 32.06
N ASP A 162 -0.71 -12.89 31.90
CA ASP A 162 -0.88 -13.76 30.72
C ASP A 162 -2.32 -14.31 30.56
N ALA A 163 -3.13 -14.39 31.61
CA ALA A 163 -4.44 -15.05 31.54
C ALA A 163 -5.45 -14.28 30.67
N ALA A 164 -5.50 -12.95 30.79
CA ALA A 164 -6.37 -12.08 29.98
C ALA A 164 -5.93 -12.04 28.52
N LEU A 165 -4.62 -11.93 28.28
CA LEU A 165 -4.01 -12.03 26.97
C LEU A 165 -4.34 -13.37 26.28
N LEU A 166 -4.19 -14.49 26.99
CA LEU A 166 -4.50 -15.83 26.47
C LEU A 166 -6.00 -16.00 26.21
N ALA A 167 -6.87 -15.44 27.05
CA ALA A 167 -8.32 -15.46 26.83
C ALA A 167 -8.72 -14.69 25.56
N ALA A 168 -8.18 -13.49 25.37
CA ALA A 168 -8.44 -12.66 24.18
C ALA A 168 -7.97 -13.33 22.88
N VAL A 169 -6.80 -13.99 22.90
CA VAL A 169 -6.25 -14.68 21.72
C VAL A 169 -6.98 -16.00 21.43
N ASN A 170 -7.61 -16.63 22.44
CA ASN A 170 -8.37 -17.87 22.27
C ASN A 170 -9.81 -17.67 21.81
N ALA A 171 -10.34 -16.44 21.81
CA ALA A 171 -11.70 -16.17 21.37
C ALA A 171 -11.89 -16.53 19.87
N PRO A 172 -13.00 -17.18 19.46
CA PRO A 172 -13.24 -17.60 18.08
C PRO A 172 -13.08 -16.45 17.10
N ARG A 173 -12.47 -16.63 15.91
CA ARG A 173 -12.29 -15.52 14.95
C ARG A 173 -13.62 -15.11 14.32
N GLY A 174 -13.74 -13.83 13.98
CA GLY A 174 -14.88 -13.27 13.25
C GLY A 174 -14.45 -12.60 11.95
N ASP A 175 -15.36 -11.84 11.32
CA ASP A 175 -15.11 -11.18 10.04
C ASP A 175 -14.15 -9.98 10.18
N GLY A 176 -12.87 -10.22 9.92
CA GLY A 176 -11.81 -9.19 9.91
C GLY A 176 -10.79 -9.35 11.03
N MET A 177 -9.69 -8.62 10.93
CA MET A 177 -8.62 -8.67 11.93
C MET A 177 -9.10 -7.99 13.22
N ARG A 178 -8.89 -8.65 14.37
CA ARG A 178 -9.15 -8.03 15.67
C ARG A 178 -8.05 -7.05 16.03
N ASP A 179 -8.49 -5.94 16.59
CA ASP A 179 -7.61 -5.00 17.24
C ASP A 179 -7.02 -5.60 18.54
N ILE A 180 -5.73 -5.35 18.76
CA ILE A 180 -4.96 -5.85 19.90
C ILE A 180 -4.67 -4.78 20.94
N VAL A 181 -5.16 -3.53 20.82
CA VAL A 181 -4.75 -2.43 21.72
C VAL A 181 -4.72 -2.86 23.18
N ALA A 182 -5.74 -3.57 23.68
CA ALA A 182 -5.80 -4.04 25.07
C ALA A 182 -4.72 -5.05 25.49
N THR A 183 -4.06 -5.66 24.52
CA THR A 183 -3.16 -6.81 24.63
C THR A 183 -1.75 -6.55 24.07
N ILE A 184 -1.41 -5.30 23.76
CA ILE A 184 -0.07 -4.92 23.28
C ILE A 184 0.97 -5.30 24.35
N GLN A 185 2.03 -5.98 23.92
CA GLN A 185 3.14 -6.40 24.77
C GLN A 185 4.26 -5.36 24.80
N ALA A 186 5.14 -5.42 25.81
CA ALA A 186 6.22 -4.44 25.96
C ALA A 186 7.16 -4.37 24.73
N GLU A 187 7.55 -5.52 24.15
CA GLU A 187 8.36 -5.58 22.90
C GLU A 187 7.62 -4.90 21.74
N GLN A 188 6.30 -5.08 21.65
CA GLN A 188 5.46 -4.48 20.62
C GLN A 188 5.28 -2.96 20.83
N ASP A 189 5.07 -2.52 22.08
CA ASP A 189 4.95 -1.09 22.42
C ASP A 189 6.25 -0.33 22.10
N GLU A 190 7.41 -0.92 22.39
CA GLU A 190 8.71 -0.33 22.03
C GLU A 190 8.80 -0.07 20.51
N ILE A 191 8.39 -1.06 19.70
CA ILE A 191 8.39 -0.95 18.24
C ILE A 191 7.35 0.06 17.75
N ILE A 192 6.15 0.07 18.32
CA ILE A 192 5.07 1.01 17.96
C ILE A 192 5.51 2.45 18.24
N ARG A 193 6.10 2.71 19.41
CA ARG A 193 6.48 4.06 19.85
C ARG A 193 7.89 4.48 19.44
N LEU A 194 8.63 3.63 18.72
CA LEU A 194 10.00 3.93 18.29
C LEU A 194 10.02 5.18 17.39
N ASP A 195 10.60 6.27 17.87
CA ASP A 195 10.78 7.48 17.08
C ASP A 195 11.98 7.31 16.12
N HIS A 196 11.70 6.85 14.90
CA HIS A 196 12.69 6.66 13.87
C HIS A 196 12.21 7.28 12.56
N PRO A 197 12.94 8.27 11.98
CA PRO A 197 12.49 8.98 10.79
C PRO A 197 12.75 8.24 9.47
N GLY A 198 13.47 7.11 9.50
CA GLY A 198 13.86 6.33 8.32
C GLY A 198 13.11 5.01 8.16
N VAL A 199 13.83 3.98 7.71
CA VAL A 199 13.29 2.64 7.46
C VAL A 199 13.40 1.80 8.73
N LEU A 200 12.27 1.32 9.23
CA LEU A 200 12.19 0.31 10.29
C LEU A 200 11.80 -1.04 9.66
N VAL A 201 12.61 -2.06 9.90
CA VAL A 201 12.30 -3.46 9.56
C VAL A 201 11.86 -4.17 10.83
N ILE A 202 10.67 -4.75 10.81
CA ILE A 202 10.10 -5.59 11.86
C ILE A 202 10.05 -7.03 11.35
N GLU A 203 11.01 -7.84 11.78
CA GLU A 203 11.07 -9.25 11.44
C GLU A 203 10.53 -10.10 12.59
N GLY A 204 9.85 -11.19 12.29
CA GLY A 204 9.43 -12.13 13.31
C GLY A 204 8.77 -13.36 12.72
N GLY A 205 8.65 -14.43 13.49
CA GLY A 205 8.02 -15.67 13.02
C GLY A 205 6.49 -15.61 12.97
N PRO A 206 5.82 -16.65 12.46
CA PRO A 206 4.37 -16.76 12.46
C PRO A 206 3.73 -16.53 13.84
N GLY A 207 2.60 -15.81 13.87
CA GLY A 207 1.81 -15.62 15.09
C GLY A 207 2.37 -14.64 16.14
N THR A 208 3.45 -13.92 15.84
CA THR A 208 4.01 -12.85 16.70
C THR A 208 3.25 -11.51 16.59
N GLY A 209 2.30 -11.38 15.65
CA GLY A 209 1.44 -10.21 15.51
C GLY A 209 2.04 -9.04 14.72
N LYS A 210 3.11 -9.26 13.94
CA LYS A 210 3.87 -8.23 13.22
C LYS A 210 3.01 -7.22 12.43
N THR A 211 2.07 -7.71 11.62
CA THR A 211 1.14 -6.86 10.85
C THR A 211 0.39 -5.90 11.75
N VAL A 212 -0.10 -6.38 12.89
CA VAL A 212 -0.87 -5.55 13.81
C VAL A 212 0.02 -4.51 14.47
N VAL A 213 1.23 -4.89 14.87
CA VAL A 213 2.23 -3.96 15.41
C VAL A 213 2.52 -2.83 14.41
N ALA A 214 2.64 -3.15 13.12
CA ALA A 214 2.87 -2.15 12.08
C ALA A 214 1.68 -1.20 11.87
N LEU A 215 0.45 -1.72 11.86
CA LEU A 215 -0.75 -0.87 11.75
C LEU A 215 -0.90 0.04 12.99
N HIS A 216 -0.63 -0.47 14.18
CA HIS A 216 -0.63 0.34 15.41
C HIS A 216 0.47 1.39 15.40
N ARG A 217 1.64 1.06 14.86
CA ARG A 217 2.71 2.03 14.62
C ARG A 217 2.25 3.15 13.69
N VAL A 218 1.55 2.84 12.60
CA VAL A 218 0.96 3.87 11.72
C VAL A 218 0.00 4.77 12.49
N ALA A 219 -0.93 4.19 13.25
CA ALA A 219 -1.86 4.98 14.06
C ALA A 219 -1.13 5.88 15.09
N TYR A 220 -0.04 5.39 15.67
CA TYR A 220 0.81 6.19 16.57
C TYR A 220 1.54 7.33 15.83
N LEU A 221 2.08 7.06 14.64
CA LEU A 221 2.74 8.08 13.81
C LEU A 221 1.75 9.13 13.31
N LEU A 222 0.54 8.74 12.89
CA LEU A 222 -0.53 9.65 12.51
C LEU A 222 -0.96 10.55 13.68
N TYR A 223 -1.00 10.01 14.89
CA TYR A 223 -1.29 10.80 16.10
C TYR A 223 -0.16 11.77 16.46
N THR A 224 1.08 11.28 16.53
CA THR A 224 2.22 12.10 16.99
C THR A 224 2.75 13.06 15.93
N GLN A 225 2.63 12.71 14.66
CA GLN A 225 3.17 13.47 13.53
C GLN A 225 2.08 13.98 12.57
N ARG A 226 0.84 14.16 13.07
CA ARG A 226 -0.35 14.51 12.26
C ARG A 226 -0.08 15.59 11.22
N ARG A 227 0.47 16.74 11.64
CA ARG A 227 0.78 17.89 10.77
C ARG A 227 1.69 17.56 9.58
N ARG A 228 2.49 16.48 9.67
CA ARG A 228 3.42 16.06 8.61
C ARG A 228 2.80 15.05 7.65
N ILE A 229 1.84 14.23 8.11
CA ILE A 229 1.30 13.10 7.35
C ILE A 229 -0.05 13.43 6.69
N GLU A 230 -0.87 14.29 7.32
CA GLU A 230 -2.27 14.58 6.92
C GLU A 230 -2.44 14.98 5.44
N ASN A 231 -1.46 15.63 4.82
CA ASN A 231 -1.56 16.08 3.42
C ASN A 231 -1.05 15.06 2.38
N HIS A 232 -0.31 14.03 2.80
CA HIS A 232 0.37 13.08 1.90
C HIS A 232 -0.11 11.63 2.11
N GLY A 233 -0.80 11.36 3.22
CA GLY A 233 -1.33 10.04 3.56
C GLY A 233 -0.26 8.99 3.86
N VAL A 234 -0.75 7.77 4.09
CA VAL A 234 0.06 6.57 4.32
C VAL A 234 -0.31 5.51 3.29
N LEU A 235 0.70 4.91 2.65
CA LEU A 235 0.50 3.75 1.77
C LEU A 235 0.75 2.46 2.56
N VAL A 236 -0.17 1.51 2.47
CA VAL A 236 -0.04 0.16 3.03
C VAL A 236 -0.05 -0.85 1.88
N VAL A 237 1.09 -1.48 1.65
CA VAL A 237 1.28 -2.52 0.65
C VAL A 237 1.14 -3.89 1.29
N GLY A 238 0.27 -4.74 0.74
CA GLY A 238 0.04 -6.10 1.23
C GLY A 238 0.17 -7.18 0.15
N PRO A 239 0.26 -8.46 0.54
CA PRO A 239 0.50 -9.58 -0.36
C PRO A 239 -0.66 -9.91 -1.31
N ASN A 240 -1.90 -9.62 -0.92
CA ASN A 240 -3.10 -9.92 -1.71
C ASN A 240 -4.32 -9.11 -1.24
N SER A 241 -5.34 -9.00 -2.10
CA SER A 241 -6.55 -8.21 -1.82
C SER A 241 -7.39 -8.75 -0.66
N ALA A 242 -7.44 -10.07 -0.45
CA ALA A 242 -8.16 -10.68 0.68
C ALA A 242 -7.53 -10.27 2.01
N PHE A 243 -6.20 -10.25 2.09
CA PHE A 243 -5.45 -9.72 3.21
C PHE A 243 -5.72 -8.23 3.43
N LEU A 244 -5.65 -7.40 2.38
CA LEU A 244 -5.93 -5.96 2.50
C LEU A 244 -7.34 -5.69 3.01
N THR A 245 -8.32 -6.45 2.54
CA THR A 245 -9.71 -6.37 3.04
C THR A 245 -9.80 -6.79 4.51
N HIS A 246 -9.04 -7.81 4.91
CA HIS A 246 -8.98 -8.29 6.29
C HIS A 246 -8.37 -7.25 7.25
N ILE A 247 -7.33 -6.52 6.84
CA ILE A 247 -6.68 -5.50 7.66
C ILE A 247 -7.28 -4.10 7.52
N GLY A 248 -7.97 -3.81 6.42
CA GLY A 248 -8.50 -2.49 6.10
C GLY A 248 -9.54 -1.96 7.10
N ARG A 249 -10.03 -2.81 8.00
CA ARG A 249 -10.95 -2.42 9.10
C ARG A 249 -10.23 -1.95 10.36
N VAL A 250 -8.94 -2.27 10.53
CA VAL A 250 -8.20 -2.00 11.77
C VAL A 250 -7.93 -0.50 11.94
N LEU A 251 -7.35 0.17 10.94
CA LEU A 251 -7.01 1.59 11.03
C LEU A 251 -8.26 2.50 11.14
N PRO A 252 -9.34 2.27 10.37
CA PRO A 252 -10.60 3.00 10.58
C PRO A 252 -11.18 2.78 11.98
N SER A 253 -11.09 1.57 12.54
CA SER A 253 -11.54 1.30 13.92
C SER A 253 -10.75 2.05 15.00
N LEU A 254 -9.59 2.62 14.64
CA LEU A 254 -8.74 3.46 15.47
C LEU A 254 -8.91 4.97 15.17
N GLY A 255 -9.83 5.32 14.25
CA GLY A 255 -10.13 6.70 13.85
C GLY A 255 -9.25 7.27 12.74
N GLU A 256 -8.52 6.41 12.00
CA GLU A 256 -7.60 6.84 10.92
C GLU A 256 -8.17 6.50 9.54
N THR A 257 -8.25 7.49 8.64
CA THR A 257 -8.89 7.37 7.31
C THR A 257 -8.00 7.75 6.12
N ASP A 258 -6.87 8.44 6.35
CA ASP A 258 -5.95 8.89 5.31
C ASP A 258 -4.94 7.80 4.89
N VAL A 259 -5.45 6.59 4.58
CA VAL A 259 -4.63 5.40 4.30
C VAL A 259 -5.05 4.75 2.97
N VAL A 260 -4.07 4.50 2.11
CA VAL A 260 -4.23 3.83 0.83
C VAL A 260 -3.74 2.39 0.95
N PHE A 261 -4.56 1.43 0.52
CA PHE A 261 -4.21 0.02 0.50
C PHE A 261 -3.99 -0.46 -0.93
N MET A 262 -2.82 -1.04 -1.22
CA MET A 262 -2.47 -1.56 -2.55
C MET A 262 -1.75 -2.91 -2.45
N THR A 263 -1.83 -3.73 -3.49
CA THR A 263 -0.88 -4.83 -3.69
C THR A 263 0.20 -4.40 -4.68
N ALA A 264 1.28 -5.18 -4.80
CA ALA A 264 2.30 -4.93 -5.83
C ALA A 264 1.70 -4.91 -7.26
N GLY A 265 0.62 -5.66 -7.49
CA GLY A 265 -0.11 -5.69 -8.75
C GLY A 265 -0.99 -4.46 -9.04
N ASP A 266 -1.15 -3.57 -8.06
CA ASP A 266 -2.01 -2.38 -8.12
C ASP A 266 -1.21 -1.06 -8.11
N LEU A 267 0.13 -1.13 -8.16
CA LEU A 267 0.96 0.07 -8.04
C LEU A 267 0.74 1.03 -9.22
N VAL A 268 0.52 0.52 -10.43
CA VAL A 268 0.18 1.36 -11.59
C VAL A 268 -1.32 1.66 -11.59
N PRO A 269 -1.74 2.94 -11.58
CA PRO A 269 -3.15 3.31 -11.59
C PRO A 269 -3.92 2.66 -12.74
N GLY A 270 -5.10 2.12 -12.45
CA GLY A 270 -5.96 1.46 -13.44
C GLY A 270 -5.60 0.01 -13.77
N LEU A 271 -4.47 -0.51 -13.28
CA LEU A 271 -4.10 -1.93 -13.41
C LEU A 271 -4.40 -2.69 -12.11
N HIS A 272 -5.01 -3.87 -12.25
CA HIS A 272 -5.23 -4.82 -11.16
C HIS A 272 -4.74 -6.20 -11.58
N VAL A 273 -3.46 -6.49 -11.29
CA VAL A 273 -2.79 -7.69 -11.78
C VAL A 273 -2.65 -8.74 -10.68
N THR A 274 -3.09 -9.96 -10.97
CA THR A 274 -2.98 -11.10 -10.03
C THR A 274 -2.31 -12.33 -10.62
N ALA A 275 -1.92 -12.28 -11.90
CA ALA A 275 -1.21 -13.35 -12.57
C ALA A 275 0.28 -13.33 -12.17
N ASP A 276 0.80 -14.50 -11.80
CA ASP A 276 2.21 -14.70 -11.46
C ASP A 276 2.99 -15.15 -12.70
N ASP A 277 4.25 -14.72 -12.78
CA ASP A 277 5.20 -15.11 -13.83
C ASP A 277 5.84 -16.48 -13.53
N THR A 278 6.56 -17.02 -14.52
CA THR A 278 7.45 -18.16 -14.24
C THR A 278 8.58 -17.75 -13.28
N PRO A 279 9.11 -18.64 -12.42
CA PRO A 279 10.17 -18.28 -11.48
C PRO A 279 11.41 -17.64 -12.15
N HIS A 280 11.76 -18.07 -13.37
CA HIS A 280 12.88 -17.48 -14.09
C HIS A 280 12.58 -16.04 -14.52
N ALA A 281 11.41 -15.79 -15.11
CA ALA A 281 10.98 -14.47 -15.53
C ALA A 281 10.85 -13.51 -14.33
N THR A 282 10.24 -13.96 -13.22
CA THR A 282 10.13 -13.16 -11.98
C THR A 282 11.50 -12.71 -11.46
N ARG A 283 12.52 -13.59 -11.51
CA ARG A 283 13.87 -13.23 -11.06
C ARG A 283 14.49 -12.14 -11.95
N LEU A 284 14.35 -12.29 -13.27
CA LEU A 284 14.92 -11.35 -14.24
C LEU A 284 14.24 -9.99 -14.17
N LYS A 285 12.90 -9.95 -14.22
CA LYS A 285 12.12 -8.72 -14.15
C LYS A 285 12.22 -8.01 -12.79
N GLY A 286 12.39 -8.78 -11.71
CA GLY A 286 12.47 -8.24 -10.36
C GLY A 286 13.83 -7.64 -9.99
N SER A 287 14.88 -7.82 -10.80
CA SER A 287 16.22 -7.28 -10.53
C SER A 287 16.45 -5.93 -11.20
N LEU A 288 17.28 -5.07 -10.60
CA LEU A 288 17.68 -3.79 -11.21
C LEU A 288 18.41 -3.93 -12.55
N GLN A 289 18.95 -5.11 -12.88
CA GLN A 289 19.57 -5.37 -14.20
C GLN A 289 18.56 -5.22 -15.36
N ILE A 290 17.26 -5.35 -15.09
CA ILE A 290 16.23 -5.14 -16.11
C ILE A 290 16.23 -3.70 -16.63
N LEU A 291 16.74 -2.73 -15.87
CA LEU A 291 16.81 -1.33 -16.29
C LEU A 291 17.68 -1.16 -17.55
N ASP A 292 18.79 -1.90 -17.63
CA ASP A 292 19.66 -1.89 -18.81
C ASP A 292 18.93 -2.47 -20.03
N VAL A 293 18.12 -3.51 -19.82
CA VAL A 293 17.27 -4.11 -20.87
C VAL A 293 16.20 -3.12 -21.34
N LEU A 294 15.53 -2.41 -20.42
CA LEU A 294 14.54 -1.40 -20.79
C LEU A 294 15.17 -0.25 -21.57
N ALA A 295 16.32 0.25 -21.12
CA ALA A 295 17.06 1.31 -21.81
C ALA A 295 17.51 0.86 -23.22
N ALA A 296 18.01 -0.37 -23.35
CA ALA A 296 18.39 -0.94 -24.64
C ALA A 296 17.17 -1.16 -25.56
N ALA A 297 16.03 -1.59 -24.99
CA ALA A 297 14.78 -1.77 -25.73
C ALA A 297 14.21 -0.44 -26.25
N ILE A 298 14.36 0.66 -25.50
CA ILE A 298 14.04 2.02 -25.96
C ILE A 298 15.02 2.45 -27.07
N ALA A 299 16.31 2.21 -26.89
CA ALA A 299 17.32 2.54 -27.88
C ALA A 299 17.13 1.81 -29.22
N ASP A 300 16.63 0.56 -29.22
CA ASP A 300 16.25 -0.21 -30.42
C ASP A 300 15.13 0.45 -31.26
N ARG A 301 14.34 1.34 -30.64
CA ARG A 301 13.27 2.09 -31.32
C ARG A 301 13.76 3.34 -32.03
N GLN A 302 14.98 3.77 -31.73
CA GLN A 302 15.62 4.92 -32.35
C GLN A 302 16.44 4.43 -33.53
N ARG A 303 15.84 4.45 -34.71
CA ARG A 303 16.36 3.77 -35.89
C ARG A 303 17.02 4.74 -36.85
N VAL A 304 17.98 4.22 -37.60
CA VAL A 304 18.55 4.89 -38.77
C VAL A 304 17.93 4.31 -40.04
N PRO A 305 17.63 5.13 -41.06
CA PRO A 305 17.03 4.65 -42.29
C PRO A 305 18.01 3.76 -43.06
N ALA A 306 17.57 2.55 -43.46
CA ALA A 306 18.39 1.63 -44.26
C ALA A 306 18.65 2.17 -45.69
N HIS A 307 17.69 2.94 -46.22
CA HIS A 307 17.79 3.63 -47.51
C HIS A 307 17.41 5.10 -47.30
N PRO A 308 18.04 6.06 -48.00
CA PRO A 308 17.70 7.48 -47.84
C PRO A 308 16.22 7.76 -48.11
N ILE A 309 15.53 8.39 -47.17
CA ILE A 309 14.13 8.76 -47.31
C ILE A 309 14.07 10.09 -48.05
N LEU A 310 13.30 10.13 -49.15
CA LEU A 310 13.12 11.33 -49.97
C LEU A 310 11.90 12.10 -49.49
N VAL A 311 12.08 13.39 -49.20
CA VAL A 311 11.02 14.32 -48.82
C VAL A 311 10.88 15.34 -49.95
N GLU A 312 9.76 15.26 -50.67
CA GLU A 312 9.42 16.18 -51.75
C GLU A 312 8.83 17.47 -51.16
N LEU A 313 9.51 18.58 -51.38
CA LEU A 313 9.01 19.94 -51.14
C LEU A 313 8.70 20.58 -52.50
N THR A 314 7.92 21.65 -52.50
CA THR A 314 7.37 22.33 -53.69
C THR A 314 8.45 22.67 -54.70
N ASP A 315 9.60 23.17 -54.23
CA ASP A 315 10.70 23.61 -55.09
C ASP A 315 11.93 22.68 -55.06
N VAL A 316 11.98 21.70 -54.14
CA VAL A 316 13.17 20.85 -53.97
C VAL A 316 12.87 19.53 -53.28
N THR A 317 13.51 18.44 -53.71
CA THR A 317 13.51 17.18 -52.94
C THR A 317 14.72 17.13 -52.01
N VAL A 318 14.50 17.01 -50.70
CA VAL A 318 15.54 16.79 -49.70
C VAL A 318 15.56 15.33 -49.24
N ARG A 319 16.65 14.90 -48.60
CA ARG A 319 16.80 13.50 -48.17
C ARG A 319 17.24 13.41 -46.70
N ILE A 320 16.63 12.49 -45.97
CA ILE A 320 17.07 12.04 -44.65
C ILE A 320 17.96 10.83 -44.87
N ASP A 321 19.26 10.99 -44.62
CA ASP A 321 20.25 9.90 -44.72
C ASP A 321 20.62 9.37 -43.32
N ALA A 322 21.30 8.22 -43.29
CA ALA A 322 21.71 7.57 -42.05
C ALA A 322 22.60 8.47 -41.18
N GLU A 323 23.47 9.28 -41.79
CA GLU A 323 24.35 10.22 -41.07
C GLU A 323 23.55 11.32 -40.37
N THR A 324 22.57 11.91 -41.06
CA THR A 324 21.69 12.94 -40.46
C THR A 324 20.85 12.36 -39.32
N ALA A 325 20.27 11.18 -39.53
CA ALA A 325 19.46 10.52 -38.51
C ALA A 325 20.31 10.12 -37.29
N GLN A 326 21.49 9.56 -37.50
CA GLN A 326 22.41 9.18 -36.43
C GLN A 326 22.84 10.39 -35.60
N TRP A 327 23.20 11.51 -36.26
CA TRP A 327 23.57 12.73 -35.55
C TRP A 327 22.41 13.28 -34.72
N ALA A 328 21.20 13.33 -35.30
CA ALA A 328 20.01 13.77 -34.57
C ALA A 328 19.69 12.85 -33.37
N ILE A 329 19.88 11.53 -33.50
CA ILE A 329 19.71 10.58 -32.40
C ILE A 329 20.73 10.83 -31.28
N GLU A 330 22.00 11.03 -31.62
CA GLU A 330 23.07 11.28 -30.65
C GLU A 330 22.84 12.55 -29.85
N GLU A 331 22.45 13.64 -30.51
CA GLU A 331 22.11 14.91 -29.86
C GLU A 331 20.85 14.80 -29.00
N ALA A 332 19.80 14.11 -29.49
CA ALA A 332 18.59 13.87 -28.71
C ALA A 332 18.89 13.07 -27.44
N ARG A 333 19.73 12.01 -27.52
CA ARG A 333 20.21 11.26 -26.35
C ARG A 333 21.06 12.13 -25.42
N GLY A 334 21.88 13.01 -25.97
CA GLY A 334 22.72 13.94 -25.21
C GLY A 334 21.94 14.97 -24.38
N SER A 335 20.66 15.19 -24.69
CA SER A 335 19.80 16.11 -23.94
C SER A 335 19.45 15.64 -22.52
N GLY A 336 19.50 14.33 -22.25
CA GLY A 336 19.11 13.73 -20.98
C GLY A 336 17.60 13.73 -20.69
N LEU A 337 16.76 14.10 -21.68
CA LEU A 337 15.30 14.07 -21.59
C LEU A 337 14.75 12.64 -21.77
N PRO A 338 13.54 12.34 -21.27
CA PRO A 338 12.82 11.11 -21.58
C PRO A 338 12.58 10.92 -23.08
N HIS A 339 12.37 9.68 -23.55
CA HIS A 339 12.33 9.34 -24.98
C HIS A 339 11.34 10.18 -25.80
N ASN A 340 10.09 10.32 -25.34
CA ASN A 340 9.03 11.02 -26.04
C ASN A 340 9.30 12.53 -26.06
N GLU A 341 9.85 13.10 -24.99
CA GLU A 341 10.26 14.51 -24.94
C GLU A 341 11.48 14.80 -25.84
N ALA A 342 12.47 13.89 -25.85
CA ALA A 342 13.65 14.02 -26.71
C ALA A 342 13.31 13.95 -28.21
N ARG A 343 12.11 13.45 -28.57
CA ARG A 343 11.59 13.50 -29.94
C ARG A 343 11.54 14.94 -30.46
N ALA A 344 11.20 15.92 -29.62
CA ALA A 344 11.18 17.33 -30.04
C ALA A 344 12.57 17.80 -30.47
N LYS A 345 13.63 17.39 -29.76
CA LYS A 345 15.02 17.67 -30.12
C LYS A 345 15.45 16.96 -31.40
N PHE A 346 15.06 15.70 -31.56
CA PHE A 346 15.30 14.96 -32.79
C PHE A 346 14.66 15.68 -34.00
N VAL A 347 13.38 16.06 -33.89
CA VAL A 347 12.65 16.78 -34.94
C VAL A 347 13.27 18.14 -35.22
N GLU A 348 13.65 18.90 -34.19
CA GLU A 348 14.32 20.20 -34.33
C GLU A 348 15.59 20.08 -35.19
N ILE A 349 16.41 19.07 -34.91
CA ILE A 349 17.70 18.85 -35.59
C ILE A 349 17.50 18.37 -37.02
N VAL A 350 16.63 17.38 -37.25
CA VAL A 350 16.35 16.89 -38.61
C VAL A 350 15.78 18.02 -39.45
N THR A 351 14.83 18.78 -38.90
CA THR A 351 14.22 19.93 -39.57
C THR A 351 15.29 20.97 -39.92
N TYR A 352 16.16 21.33 -38.97
CA TYR A 352 17.26 22.26 -39.21
C TYR A 352 18.13 21.81 -40.38
N VAL A 353 18.58 20.54 -40.41
CA VAL A 353 19.43 20.00 -41.49
C VAL A 353 18.72 20.02 -42.83
N LEU A 354 17.44 19.62 -42.88
CA LEU A 354 16.68 19.61 -44.12
C LEU A 354 16.44 21.02 -44.65
N THR A 355 16.10 21.97 -43.78
CA THR A 355 15.91 23.38 -44.14
C THR A 355 17.22 23.99 -44.67
N GLU A 356 18.36 23.78 -44.01
CA GLU A 356 19.66 24.27 -44.50
C GLU A 356 20.04 23.64 -45.85
N ARG A 357 19.75 22.34 -46.06
CA ARG A 357 19.97 21.66 -47.35
C ARG A 357 19.04 22.19 -48.46
N ALA A 358 17.79 22.51 -48.14
CA ALA A 358 16.82 23.09 -49.07
C ALA A 358 17.24 24.52 -49.46
N ILE A 359 17.53 25.36 -48.48
CA ILE A 359 18.07 26.74 -48.63
C ILE A 359 19.30 26.74 -49.54
N ALA A 360 20.26 25.84 -49.31
CA ALA A 360 21.47 25.75 -50.12
C ALA A 360 21.22 25.31 -51.57
N ARG A 361 20.10 24.64 -51.87
CA ARG A 361 19.72 24.21 -53.22
C ARG A 361 18.87 25.26 -53.94
N ILE A 362 17.87 25.82 -53.27
CA ILE A 362 16.98 26.88 -53.80
C ILE A 362 17.76 28.18 -53.99
N GLY A 363 18.61 28.54 -53.01
CA GLY A 363 19.39 29.76 -53.03
C GLY A 363 20.51 29.80 -54.07
N ARG A 364 20.85 28.68 -54.73
CA ARG A 364 21.82 28.66 -55.84
C ARG A 364 21.22 29.34 -57.07
N GLY A 365 21.41 30.66 -57.14
CA GLY A 365 21.16 31.46 -58.34
C GLY A 365 20.01 32.49 -58.23
N TRP A 366 19.27 32.53 -57.12
CA TRP A 366 18.10 33.41 -56.96
C TRP A 366 18.21 34.46 -55.84
N LEU A 367 19.04 34.26 -54.81
CA LEU A 367 19.13 35.16 -53.64
C LEU A 367 20.57 35.60 -53.35
N THR A 368 20.76 36.88 -53.09
CA THR A 368 22.03 37.48 -52.63
C THR A 368 22.16 37.40 -51.10
N ARG A 369 23.40 37.36 -50.57
CA ARG A 369 23.66 37.32 -49.11
C ARG A 369 23.21 38.58 -48.37
N GLU A 370 22.84 39.64 -49.08
CA GLU A 370 22.44 40.93 -48.51
C GLU A 370 20.95 40.97 -48.09
N ASP A 371 20.11 40.06 -48.60
CA ASP A 371 18.65 40.08 -48.39
C ASP A 371 18.20 39.21 -47.21
N ARG A 372 18.61 39.57 -45.99
CA ARG A 372 18.32 38.81 -44.75
C ARG A 372 16.83 38.48 -44.58
N GLN A 373 15.94 39.42 -44.87
CA GLN A 373 14.49 39.21 -44.74
C GLN A 373 13.95 38.15 -45.70
N ALA A 374 14.49 38.07 -46.92
CA ALA A 374 14.06 37.07 -47.90
C ALA A 374 14.48 35.65 -47.48
N TRP A 375 15.66 35.52 -46.86
CA TRP A 375 16.12 34.26 -46.27
C TRP A 375 15.28 33.84 -45.06
N GLU A 376 14.88 34.78 -44.20
CA GLU A 376 14.02 34.51 -43.04
C GLU A 376 12.61 34.07 -43.47
N ASN A 377 12.03 34.72 -44.48
CA ASN A 377 10.73 34.32 -45.05
C ASN A 377 10.81 32.92 -45.69
N LEU A 378 11.82 32.67 -46.54
CA LEU A 378 12.02 31.36 -47.17
C LEU A 378 12.17 30.24 -46.12
N ARG A 379 12.91 30.51 -45.03
CA ARG A 379 13.06 29.57 -43.92
C ARG A 379 11.71 29.28 -43.26
N SER A 380 10.90 30.30 -43.00
CA SER A 380 9.57 30.15 -42.41
C SER A 380 8.64 29.32 -43.30
N ASP A 381 8.64 29.56 -44.62
CA ASP A 381 7.81 28.84 -45.58
C ASP A 381 8.22 27.35 -45.65
N LEU A 382 9.53 27.07 -45.70
CA LEU A 382 10.05 25.69 -45.69
C LEU A 382 9.73 24.95 -44.38
N LEU A 383 9.76 25.64 -43.24
CA LEU A 383 9.37 25.04 -41.96
C LEU A 383 7.88 24.68 -41.94
N ALA A 384 7.02 25.56 -42.44
CA ALA A 384 5.58 25.30 -42.53
C ALA A 384 5.27 24.14 -43.50
N GLU A 385 5.98 24.09 -44.63
CA GLU A 385 5.83 23.01 -45.61
C GLU A 385 6.29 21.66 -45.06
N LEU A 386 7.44 21.61 -44.37
CA LEU A 386 7.92 20.39 -43.73
C LEU A 386 6.94 19.90 -42.65
N ALA A 387 6.40 20.80 -41.84
CA ALA A 387 5.41 20.46 -40.81
C ALA A 387 4.11 19.90 -41.39
N ALA A 388 3.73 20.30 -42.61
CA ALA A 388 2.54 19.81 -43.31
C ALA A 388 2.81 18.56 -44.18
N ASN A 389 4.06 18.11 -44.31
CA ASN A 389 4.43 17.04 -45.22
C ASN A 389 4.24 15.65 -44.58
N GLU A 390 3.31 14.85 -45.13
CA GLU A 390 3.00 13.51 -44.62
C GLU A 390 4.20 12.54 -44.67
N THR A 391 5.06 12.65 -45.69
CA THR A 391 6.25 11.77 -45.82
C THR A 391 7.30 12.10 -44.76
N PHE A 392 7.47 13.39 -44.45
CA PHE A 392 8.34 13.82 -43.36
C PHE A 392 7.83 13.34 -42.00
N THR A 393 6.55 13.55 -41.71
CA THR A 393 5.93 13.10 -40.45
C THR A 393 6.02 11.58 -40.29
N ALA A 394 5.68 10.82 -41.33
CA ALA A 394 5.80 9.35 -41.32
C ALA A 394 7.27 8.89 -41.14
N ALA A 395 8.23 9.58 -41.74
CA ALA A 395 9.64 9.28 -41.55
C ALA A 395 10.09 9.54 -40.10
N VAL A 396 9.65 10.64 -39.49
CA VAL A 396 9.92 10.92 -38.08
C VAL A 396 9.30 9.83 -37.20
N ASP A 397 8.06 9.43 -37.44
CA ASP A 397 7.38 8.39 -36.66
C ASP A 397 8.03 7.00 -36.82
N GLU A 398 8.61 6.71 -37.99
CA GLU A 398 9.37 5.48 -38.22
C GLU A 398 10.74 5.48 -37.49
N LEU A 399 11.45 6.61 -37.51
CA LEU A 399 12.80 6.73 -36.95
C LEU A 399 12.80 6.98 -35.43
N TRP A 400 11.78 7.69 -34.93
CA TRP A 400 11.59 8.04 -33.52
C TRP A 400 10.09 7.99 -33.16
N PRO A 401 9.52 6.78 -32.98
CA PRO A 401 8.11 6.62 -32.65
C PRO A 401 7.79 7.16 -31.25
N ILE A 402 6.58 7.66 -31.04
CA ILE A 402 6.02 7.87 -29.69
C ILE A 402 5.67 6.50 -29.12
N LEU A 403 6.09 6.23 -27.88
CA LEU A 403 5.92 4.93 -27.25
C LEU A 403 5.21 5.07 -25.90
N THR A 404 4.28 4.15 -25.66
CA THR A 404 3.70 3.93 -24.33
C THR A 404 4.39 2.75 -23.63
N PRO A 405 4.39 2.68 -22.29
CA PRO A 405 4.95 1.55 -21.54
C PRO A 405 4.43 0.18 -21.99
N GLU A 406 3.12 0.06 -22.19
CA GLU A 406 2.44 -1.18 -22.60
C GLU A 406 2.86 -1.61 -23.99
N SER A 407 2.90 -0.66 -24.94
CA SER A 407 3.27 -0.94 -26.33
C SER A 407 4.73 -1.39 -26.45
N LEU A 408 5.64 -0.79 -25.68
CA LEU A 408 7.04 -1.17 -25.65
C LEU A 408 7.22 -2.59 -25.08
N LEU A 409 6.67 -2.89 -23.90
CA LEU A 409 6.82 -4.21 -23.29
C LEU A 409 6.09 -5.31 -24.08
N ALA A 410 4.90 -5.03 -24.64
CA ALA A 410 4.19 -6.00 -25.47
C ALA A 410 4.98 -6.38 -26.72
N SER A 411 5.58 -5.39 -27.39
CA SER A 411 6.40 -5.64 -28.58
C SER A 411 7.77 -6.24 -28.25
N LEU A 412 8.36 -5.92 -27.09
CA LEU A 412 9.59 -6.54 -26.60
C LEU A 412 9.38 -8.02 -26.31
N PHE A 413 8.42 -8.36 -25.44
CA PHE A 413 8.20 -9.74 -24.99
C PHE A 413 7.59 -10.65 -26.07
N SER A 414 7.07 -10.12 -27.17
CA SER A 414 6.56 -10.94 -28.29
C SER A 414 7.61 -11.23 -29.38
N SER A 415 8.80 -10.63 -29.30
CA SER A 415 9.83 -10.75 -30.34
C SER A 415 11.17 -11.21 -29.77
N ALA A 416 11.58 -12.42 -30.13
CA ALA A 416 12.88 -12.97 -29.76
C ALA A 416 14.05 -12.12 -30.29
N GLU A 417 13.89 -11.51 -31.46
CA GLU A 417 14.90 -10.61 -32.05
C GLU A 417 15.07 -9.34 -31.21
N ARG A 418 13.97 -8.73 -30.77
CA ARG A 418 14.02 -7.53 -29.92
C ARG A 418 14.56 -7.83 -28.52
N LEU A 419 14.22 -8.99 -27.96
CA LEU A 419 14.82 -9.45 -26.71
C LEU A 419 16.34 -9.59 -26.86
N ALA A 420 16.80 -10.25 -27.92
CA ALA A 420 18.23 -10.40 -28.17
C ALA A 420 18.95 -9.04 -28.39
N ALA A 421 18.33 -8.13 -29.14
CA ALA A 421 18.86 -6.78 -29.37
C ALA A 421 18.98 -5.97 -28.07
N ALA A 422 18.04 -6.15 -27.14
CA ALA A 422 18.05 -5.51 -25.83
C ALA A 422 18.94 -6.23 -24.79
N GLY A 423 19.61 -7.34 -25.17
CA GLY A 423 20.39 -8.15 -24.24
C GLY A 423 19.54 -8.93 -23.22
N ALA A 424 18.26 -9.11 -23.50
CA ALA A 424 17.30 -9.77 -22.64
C ALA A 424 17.33 -11.30 -22.81
N ASP A 425 16.99 -12.03 -21.75
CA ASP A 425 16.87 -13.48 -21.79
C ASP A 425 15.62 -13.92 -22.57
N ALA A 426 15.74 -15.00 -23.35
CA ALA A 426 14.64 -15.58 -24.11
C ALA A 426 13.50 -16.11 -23.22
N ALA A 427 13.74 -16.35 -21.93
CA ALA A 427 12.72 -16.73 -20.96
C ALA A 427 11.64 -15.66 -20.72
N LEU A 428 11.88 -14.42 -21.17
CA LEU A 428 10.89 -13.33 -21.13
C LEU A 428 9.92 -13.36 -22.33
N LEU A 429 10.15 -14.24 -23.30
CA LEU A 429 9.31 -14.38 -24.48
C LEU A 429 7.91 -14.90 -24.09
N ARG A 430 6.88 -14.23 -24.58
CA ARG A 430 5.46 -14.56 -24.35
C ARG A 430 4.65 -14.46 -25.63
N SER A 431 3.46 -15.05 -25.64
CA SER A 431 2.54 -14.96 -26.77
C SER A 431 1.88 -13.58 -26.82
N GLN A 432 1.57 -13.09 -28.02
CA GLN A 432 0.87 -11.82 -28.16
C GLN A 432 -0.54 -11.94 -27.55
N GLY A 433 -0.88 -11.02 -26.64
CA GLY A 433 -2.17 -11.04 -25.92
C GLY A 433 -2.14 -11.76 -24.57
N ASP A 434 -0.99 -12.28 -24.13
CA ASP A 434 -0.84 -12.79 -22.77
C ASP A 434 -1.08 -11.66 -21.74
N PRO A 435 -1.80 -11.94 -20.63
CA PRO A 435 -2.10 -10.93 -19.62
C PRO A 435 -0.81 -10.43 -18.96
N TRP A 436 -0.84 -9.18 -18.48
CA TRP A 436 0.20 -8.66 -17.61
C TRP A 436 0.32 -9.50 -16.33
N THR A 437 1.55 -9.62 -15.85
CA THR A 437 1.89 -10.31 -14.61
C THR A 437 2.32 -9.31 -13.54
N VAL A 438 2.32 -9.72 -12.27
CA VAL A 438 2.73 -8.85 -11.16
C VAL A 438 4.15 -8.29 -11.38
N SER A 439 5.05 -9.09 -11.97
CA SER A 439 6.43 -8.67 -12.27
C SER A 439 6.55 -7.68 -13.43
N ASP A 440 5.50 -7.45 -14.22
CA ASP A 440 5.48 -6.42 -15.27
C ASP A 440 5.12 -5.03 -14.72
N VAL A 441 4.36 -4.97 -13.61
CA VAL A 441 3.85 -3.72 -13.04
C VAL A 441 4.97 -2.73 -12.69
N PRO A 442 6.06 -3.10 -11.97
CA PRO A 442 7.12 -2.13 -11.70
C PRO A 442 7.91 -1.73 -12.96
N LEU A 443 7.90 -2.55 -14.02
CA LEU A 443 8.52 -2.18 -15.30
C LEU A 443 7.67 -1.14 -16.05
N LEU A 444 6.34 -1.31 -16.03
CA LEU A 444 5.40 -0.32 -16.56
C LEU A 444 5.55 1.01 -15.81
N ASP A 445 5.62 0.99 -14.48
CA ASP A 445 5.83 2.19 -13.66
C ASP A 445 7.17 2.89 -13.99
N GLU A 446 8.25 2.13 -14.19
CA GLU A 446 9.56 2.71 -14.54
C GLU A 446 9.58 3.28 -15.97
N LEU A 447 8.90 2.63 -16.91
CA LEU A 447 8.85 3.08 -18.30
C LEU A 447 8.12 4.40 -18.48
N VAL A 448 7.18 4.76 -17.59
CA VAL A 448 6.58 6.11 -17.59
C VAL A 448 7.66 7.19 -17.44
N ASP A 449 8.63 7.00 -16.53
CA ASP A 449 9.72 7.97 -16.33
C ASP A 449 10.73 7.94 -17.49
N LEU A 450 11.02 6.76 -18.05
CA LEU A 450 12.01 6.61 -19.13
C LEU A 450 11.47 7.13 -20.48
N LEU A 451 10.18 6.94 -20.73
CA LEU A 451 9.52 7.39 -21.95
C LEU A 451 9.08 8.84 -21.84
N GLY A 452 8.62 9.27 -20.68
CA GLY A 452 7.93 10.55 -20.53
C GLY A 452 6.53 10.50 -21.14
N PRO A 453 5.79 11.60 -21.07
CA PRO A 453 4.40 11.66 -21.51
C PRO A 453 4.28 11.47 -23.04
N ASP A 454 3.20 10.84 -23.47
CA ASP A 454 2.92 10.53 -24.89
C ASP A 454 2.54 11.78 -25.71
N GLU A 455 2.12 12.85 -25.04
CA GLU A 455 1.97 14.19 -25.60
C GLU A 455 2.95 15.14 -24.89
N PRO A 456 3.56 16.12 -25.58
CA PRO A 456 4.33 17.15 -24.90
C PRO A 456 3.42 17.81 -23.86
N VAL A 457 3.84 17.81 -22.59
CA VAL A 457 3.05 18.34 -21.45
C VAL A 457 2.53 19.74 -21.75
N ASP A 458 3.36 20.55 -22.43
CA ASP A 458 2.98 21.89 -22.85
C ASP A 458 1.79 21.88 -23.82
N ASP A 459 1.74 21.03 -24.84
CA ASP A 459 0.67 21.10 -25.85
C ASP A 459 -0.67 20.54 -25.37
N ALA A 460 -0.69 19.52 -24.53
CA ALA A 460 -1.93 18.93 -24.01
C ALA A 460 -2.55 19.82 -22.92
N ALA A 461 -1.74 20.16 -21.91
CA ALA A 461 -2.19 20.98 -20.80
C ALA A 461 -2.44 22.43 -21.22
N GLU A 462 -1.71 22.97 -22.22
CA GLU A 462 -2.02 24.28 -22.80
C GLU A 462 -3.26 24.21 -23.70
N ARG A 463 -3.48 23.14 -24.49
CA ARG A 463 -4.73 23.00 -25.26
C ARG A 463 -5.94 22.90 -24.36
N GLU A 464 -5.85 22.12 -23.28
CA GLU A 464 -6.91 21.97 -22.29
C GLU A 464 -7.12 23.29 -21.54
N ARG A 465 -6.06 23.91 -20.99
CA ARG A 465 -6.14 25.24 -20.37
C ARG A 465 -6.71 26.29 -21.31
N ARG A 466 -6.36 26.25 -22.60
CA ARG A 466 -6.83 27.23 -23.60
C ARG A 466 -8.27 26.97 -24.02
N ALA A 467 -8.69 25.70 -24.12
CA ALA A 467 -10.08 25.33 -24.37
C ALA A 467 -10.97 25.69 -23.18
N GLU A 468 -10.49 25.46 -21.96
CA GLU A 468 -11.16 25.83 -20.71
C GLU A 468 -11.19 27.35 -20.51
N ALA A 469 -10.09 28.06 -20.79
CA ALA A 469 -10.05 29.53 -20.76
C ALA A 469 -11.02 30.13 -21.78
N GLN A 470 -11.11 29.58 -23.00
CA GLN A 470 -12.09 29.99 -24.00
C GLN A 470 -13.53 29.68 -23.57
N TYR A 471 -13.75 28.55 -22.93
CA TYR A 471 -15.06 28.21 -22.35
C TYR A 471 -15.43 29.16 -21.20
N ALA A 472 -14.49 29.43 -20.29
CA ALA A 472 -14.64 30.37 -19.17
C ALA A 472 -14.86 31.80 -19.65
N GLU A 473 -14.16 32.23 -20.70
CA GLU A 473 -14.39 33.50 -21.40
C GLU A 473 -15.81 33.57 -21.97
N GLY A 474 -16.28 32.50 -22.64
CA GLY A 474 -17.65 32.39 -23.14
C GLY A 474 -18.72 32.39 -22.03
N VAL A 475 -18.42 31.81 -20.87
CA VAL A 475 -19.29 31.84 -19.68
C VAL A 475 -19.34 33.24 -19.06
N LEU A 476 -18.20 33.92 -18.94
CA LEU A 476 -18.12 35.32 -18.46
C LEU A 476 -18.89 36.26 -19.40
N ASP A 477 -18.74 36.09 -20.72
CA ASP A 477 -19.46 36.87 -21.72
C ASP A 477 -20.99 36.62 -21.67
N MET A 478 -21.41 35.36 -21.44
CA MET A 478 -22.82 35.03 -21.19
C MET A 478 -23.37 35.62 -19.87
N MET A 479 -22.55 35.71 -18.82
CA MET A 479 -22.94 36.30 -17.53
C MET A 479 -23.11 37.83 -17.63
N VAL A 480 -22.28 38.50 -18.42
CA VAL A 480 -22.42 39.94 -18.74
C VAL A 480 -23.65 40.20 -19.63
N SER A 481 -24.09 39.21 -20.41
CA SER A 481 -25.18 39.34 -21.37
C SER A 481 -26.60 39.37 -20.78
N ARG A 482 -26.82 39.08 -19.48
CA ARG A 482 -28.20 38.89 -18.97
C ARG A 482 -28.65 39.63 -17.72
N GLU A 483 -27.79 40.20 -16.89
CA GLU A 483 -28.23 40.91 -15.69
C GLU A 483 -27.49 42.26 -15.52
N ASP A 484 -28.28 43.35 -15.45
CA ASP A 484 -27.97 44.65 -14.84
C ASP A 484 -27.41 45.84 -15.65
N LEU A 485 -27.99 46.14 -16.82
CA LEU A 485 -27.97 47.52 -17.37
C LEU A 485 -28.98 48.49 -16.68
N MET A 486 -29.57 48.14 -15.53
CA MET A 486 -30.61 48.95 -14.85
C MET A 486 -30.49 49.01 -13.32
N SER A 487 -29.29 48.94 -12.74
CA SER A 487 -29.03 49.14 -11.30
C SER A 487 -28.04 50.30 -11.11
N ASP A 488 -28.42 51.31 -10.31
CA ASP A 488 -27.64 52.54 -10.00
C ASP A 488 -26.55 52.34 -8.91
N GLU A 489 -26.22 51.10 -8.51
CA GLU A 489 -25.11 50.81 -7.59
C GLU A 489 -23.97 50.09 -8.32
N ASP A 490 -22.74 50.60 -8.19
CA ASP A 490 -21.48 49.99 -8.66
C ASP A 490 -21.28 48.63 -7.96
N HIS A 491 -21.82 47.57 -8.54
CA HIS A 491 -21.53 46.19 -8.13
C HIS A 491 -20.30 45.70 -8.90
N LEU A 492 -19.30 45.18 -8.18
CA LEU A 492 -18.18 44.46 -8.78
C LEU A 492 -18.72 43.26 -9.55
N LEU A 493 -18.54 43.26 -10.87
CA LEU A 493 -18.92 42.14 -11.74
C LEU A 493 -17.88 41.03 -11.66
N ALA A 494 -18.24 39.80 -12.04
CA ALA A 494 -17.30 38.68 -12.10
C ALA A 494 -16.08 38.99 -12.98
N THR A 495 -16.26 39.81 -14.03
CA THR A 495 -15.22 40.31 -14.94
C THR A 495 -14.31 41.37 -14.33
N ASP A 496 -14.69 42.01 -13.20
CA ASP A 496 -13.90 43.05 -12.54
C ASP A 496 -12.90 42.47 -11.51
N LEU A 497 -13.07 41.19 -11.14
CA LEU A 497 -12.28 40.50 -10.11
C LEU A 497 -11.58 39.23 -10.60
N LEU A 498 -11.99 38.65 -11.71
CA LEU A 498 -11.46 37.40 -12.24
C LEU A 498 -11.19 37.55 -13.74
N TYR A 499 -9.95 37.24 -14.15
CA TYR A 499 -9.65 37.01 -15.55
C TYR A 499 -10.19 35.63 -15.98
N ALA A 500 -10.39 35.43 -17.29
CA ALA A 500 -10.82 34.13 -17.82
C ALA A 500 -9.86 32.99 -17.40
N GLU A 501 -8.58 33.32 -17.23
CA GLU A 501 -7.52 32.45 -16.70
C GLU A 501 -7.77 32.09 -15.21
N ASP A 502 -8.13 33.05 -14.36
CA ASP A 502 -8.45 32.80 -12.93
C ASP A 502 -9.73 31.96 -12.76
N LEU A 503 -10.70 32.16 -13.65
CA LEU A 503 -11.94 31.36 -13.67
C LEU A 503 -11.67 29.94 -14.17
N ALA A 504 -10.83 29.78 -15.19
CA ALA A 504 -10.37 28.48 -15.68
C ALA A 504 -9.60 27.71 -14.59
N GLU A 505 -8.67 28.35 -13.86
CA GLU A 505 -7.98 27.74 -12.71
C GLU A 505 -8.93 27.29 -11.59
N ARG A 506 -10.09 27.95 -11.47
CA ARG A 506 -11.14 27.60 -10.51
C ARG A 506 -12.07 26.49 -11.00
N PHE A 507 -12.13 26.29 -12.32
CA PHE A 507 -12.80 25.19 -13.01
C PHE A 507 -11.90 23.98 -13.26
N VAL A 508 -10.57 24.10 -13.05
CA VAL A 508 -9.73 22.93 -12.76
C VAL A 508 -10.45 22.19 -11.66
N GLU A 509 -11.04 21.06 -12.02
CA GLU A 509 -11.95 20.32 -11.17
C GLU A 509 -11.22 20.08 -9.85
N ARG A 510 -11.59 20.84 -8.81
CA ARG A 510 -11.02 20.64 -7.49
C ARG A 510 -11.44 19.24 -7.12
N ASP A 511 -10.49 18.32 -7.22
CA ASP A 511 -10.74 16.93 -6.96
C ASP A 511 -11.32 16.78 -5.55
N THR A 512 -12.63 16.59 -5.49
CA THR A 512 -13.41 16.50 -4.25
C THR A 512 -13.36 15.09 -3.66
N ARG A 513 -12.70 14.16 -4.35
CA ARG A 513 -12.43 12.82 -3.88
C ARG A 513 -11.61 12.86 -2.58
N GLU A 514 -11.76 11.82 -1.78
CA GLU A 514 -11.00 11.67 -0.55
C GLU A 514 -9.50 11.56 -0.86
N LEU A 515 -8.62 11.95 0.09
CA LEU A 515 -7.17 11.91 -0.12
C LEU A 515 -6.71 10.53 -0.60
N ALA A 516 -7.29 9.46 -0.06
CA ALA A 516 -6.96 8.10 -0.46
C ALA A 516 -7.30 7.79 -1.92
N GLU A 517 -8.46 8.25 -2.41
CA GLU A 517 -8.89 8.06 -3.81
C GLU A 517 -8.01 8.85 -4.78
N ARG A 518 -7.66 10.09 -4.39
CA ARG A 518 -6.75 10.95 -5.17
C ARG A 518 -5.37 10.31 -5.28
N ALA A 519 -4.81 9.91 -4.15
CA ALA A 519 -3.50 9.28 -4.07
C ALA A 519 -3.45 7.93 -4.81
N ALA A 520 -4.56 7.18 -4.84
CA ALA A 520 -4.62 5.92 -5.58
C ALA A 520 -4.68 6.12 -7.11
N GLY A 521 -5.28 7.23 -7.57
CA GLY A 521 -5.37 7.58 -8.97
C GLY A 521 -4.14 8.29 -9.54
N ASP A 522 -3.23 8.74 -8.68
CA ASP A 522 -2.04 9.52 -9.05
C ASP A 522 -0.76 8.71 -8.81
N ARG A 523 -0.08 8.37 -9.91
CA ARG A 523 1.18 7.60 -9.89
C ARG A 523 2.33 8.38 -9.27
N ASP A 524 2.34 9.70 -9.42
CA ASP A 524 3.38 10.61 -8.91
C ASP A 524 3.11 11.07 -7.48
N TRP A 525 2.02 10.55 -6.87
CA TRP A 525 1.70 10.84 -5.48
C TRP A 525 2.83 10.41 -4.54
N THR A 526 3.30 11.36 -3.74
CA THR A 526 4.30 11.09 -2.71
C THR A 526 3.65 10.88 -1.36
N TYR A 527 3.84 9.70 -0.78
CA TYR A 527 3.38 9.37 0.57
C TYR A 527 4.40 9.80 1.62
N ARG A 528 3.90 10.18 2.81
CA ARG A 528 4.80 10.55 3.93
C ARG A 528 5.38 9.33 4.63
N HIS A 529 4.62 8.23 4.67
CA HIS A 529 5.00 6.97 5.27
C HIS A 529 4.48 5.80 4.44
N VAL A 530 5.26 4.72 4.34
CA VAL A 530 4.87 3.50 3.64
C VAL A 530 5.02 2.29 4.57
N VAL A 531 3.97 1.50 4.69
CA VAL A 531 4.00 0.18 5.31
C VAL A 531 4.06 -0.87 4.23
N VAL A 532 4.96 -1.83 4.39
CA VAL A 532 5.03 -3.00 3.51
C VAL A 532 4.89 -4.22 4.38
N ASP A 533 3.77 -4.93 4.26
CA ASP A 533 3.62 -6.24 4.90
C ASP A 533 4.06 -7.36 3.95
N GLU A 534 4.55 -8.45 4.52
CA GLU A 534 5.19 -9.55 3.81
C GLU A 534 6.29 -9.06 2.85
N ALA A 535 7.07 -8.08 3.32
CA ALA A 535 8.07 -7.34 2.56
C ALA A 535 9.16 -8.22 1.92
N GLN A 536 9.35 -9.44 2.41
CA GLN A 536 10.26 -10.42 1.84
C GLN A 536 9.84 -10.93 0.45
N GLU A 537 8.59 -10.72 0.03
CA GLU A 537 8.11 -11.10 -1.30
C GLU A 537 8.48 -10.09 -2.39
N LEU A 538 8.72 -8.84 -2.01
CA LEU A 538 9.00 -7.74 -2.92
C LEU A 538 10.38 -7.86 -3.53
N SER A 539 10.44 -7.59 -4.83
CA SER A 539 11.66 -7.56 -5.63
C SER A 539 12.40 -6.22 -5.53
N GLU A 540 13.62 -6.14 -6.06
CA GLU A 540 14.40 -4.91 -6.09
C GLU A 540 13.66 -3.80 -6.86
N MET A 541 12.99 -4.18 -7.96
CA MET A 541 12.16 -3.26 -8.74
C MET A 541 10.92 -2.78 -7.97
N ASP A 542 10.28 -3.61 -7.16
CA ASP A 542 9.15 -3.17 -6.32
C ASP A 542 9.63 -2.15 -5.28
N TRP A 543 10.78 -2.42 -4.62
CA TRP A 543 11.39 -1.47 -3.69
C TRP A 543 11.76 -0.15 -4.37
N ARG A 544 12.23 -0.19 -5.62
CA ARG A 544 12.52 1.02 -6.41
C ARG A 544 11.28 1.89 -6.58
N VAL A 545 10.14 1.30 -6.97
CA VAL A 545 8.86 2.01 -7.12
C VAL A 545 8.42 2.61 -5.79
N LEU A 546 8.43 1.83 -4.71
CA LEU A 546 8.02 2.31 -3.39
C LEU A 546 8.91 3.42 -2.85
N MET A 547 10.23 3.32 -3.07
CA MET A 547 11.16 4.38 -2.70
C MET A 547 10.89 5.66 -3.49
N ARG A 548 10.54 5.59 -4.77
CA ARG A 548 10.12 6.79 -5.54
C ARG A 548 8.92 7.48 -4.91
N ARG A 549 7.93 6.69 -4.47
CA ARG A 549 6.70 7.16 -3.81
C ARG A 549 6.88 7.63 -2.37
N CYS A 550 8.04 7.42 -1.75
CA CYS A 550 8.33 7.92 -0.41
C CYS A 550 9.70 8.61 -0.34
N PRO A 551 9.80 9.88 -0.78
CA PRO A 551 11.04 10.65 -0.75
C PRO A 551 11.62 10.84 0.66
N SER A 552 10.76 10.84 1.69
CA SER A 552 11.17 10.93 3.10
C SER A 552 11.90 9.68 3.60
N ARG A 553 11.84 8.55 2.86
CA ARG A 553 12.38 7.25 3.25
C ARG A 553 11.83 6.74 4.60
N SER A 554 10.61 7.15 4.95
CA SER A 554 9.94 6.68 6.17
C SER A 554 9.13 5.41 5.88
N PHE A 555 9.67 4.27 6.30
CA PHE A 555 9.06 2.96 6.04
C PHE A 555 8.88 2.16 7.33
N THR A 556 7.80 1.37 7.36
CA THR A 556 7.64 0.24 8.29
C THR A 556 7.53 -1.03 7.45
N ALA A 557 8.64 -1.71 7.23
CA ALA A 557 8.72 -2.96 6.50
C ALA A 557 8.55 -4.13 7.47
N VAL A 558 7.65 -5.06 7.16
CA VAL A 558 7.28 -6.17 8.03
C VAL A 558 7.41 -7.46 7.26
N GLY A 559 7.99 -8.48 7.88
CA GLY A 559 8.14 -9.75 7.18
C GLY A 559 8.80 -10.85 7.98
N ASP A 560 9.06 -11.94 7.27
CA ASP A 560 9.78 -13.12 7.74
C ASP A 560 10.52 -13.74 6.54
N LEU A 561 11.85 -13.64 6.53
CA LEU A 561 12.67 -14.13 5.41
C LEU A 561 12.50 -15.65 5.20
N ALA A 562 12.15 -16.41 6.23
CA ALA A 562 11.90 -17.85 6.11
C ALA A 562 10.56 -18.16 5.42
N GLN A 563 9.59 -17.23 5.45
CA GLN A 563 8.32 -17.34 4.73
C GLN A 563 8.37 -16.80 3.30
N ARG A 564 9.56 -16.51 2.76
CA ARG A 564 9.71 -16.05 1.39
C ARG A 564 9.43 -17.18 0.39
N ARG A 565 8.52 -16.90 -0.53
CA ARG A 565 8.19 -17.75 -1.69
C ARG A 565 8.76 -17.19 -2.99
N SER A 566 8.66 -15.88 -3.19
CA SER A 566 9.14 -15.22 -4.40
C SER A 566 10.64 -15.44 -4.59
N VAL A 567 11.02 -15.88 -5.79
CA VAL A 567 12.42 -16.03 -6.18
C VAL A 567 13.10 -14.71 -6.50
N GLY A 568 12.33 -13.65 -6.75
CA GLY A 568 12.80 -12.26 -6.82
C GLY A 568 12.77 -11.53 -5.47
N GLY A 569 12.16 -12.13 -4.45
CA GLY A 569 12.00 -11.52 -3.12
C GLY A 569 13.31 -11.47 -2.30
N ALA A 570 13.29 -10.73 -1.19
CA ALA A 570 14.45 -10.44 -0.35
C ALA A 570 15.20 -11.70 0.15
N THR A 571 16.48 -11.83 -0.18
CA THR A 571 17.38 -12.81 0.45
C THR A 571 17.92 -12.32 1.79
N SER A 572 18.08 -11.00 1.92
CA SER A 572 18.47 -10.27 3.10
C SER A 572 17.84 -8.89 3.06
N TRP A 573 17.63 -8.26 4.21
CA TRP A 573 17.14 -6.88 4.25
C TRP A 573 18.20 -5.88 3.75
N ASP A 574 19.47 -6.12 4.07
CA ASP A 574 20.59 -5.28 3.61
C ASP A 574 20.63 -5.15 2.09
N SER A 575 20.54 -6.26 1.35
CA SER A 575 20.58 -6.23 -0.12
C SER A 575 19.49 -5.37 -0.75
N MET A 576 18.31 -5.31 -0.13
CA MET A 576 17.18 -4.51 -0.63
C MET A 576 17.25 -3.05 -0.21
N LEU A 577 17.81 -2.75 0.97
CA LEU A 577 17.76 -1.41 1.58
C LEU A 577 19.03 -0.59 1.41
N GLU A 578 20.20 -1.22 1.30
CA GLU A 578 21.50 -0.56 1.19
C GLU A 578 21.61 0.41 -0.01
N PRO A 579 21.02 0.13 -1.20
CA PRO A 579 21.00 1.09 -2.31
C PRO A 579 20.28 2.41 -2.00
N TYR A 580 19.36 2.43 -1.02
CA TYR A 580 18.50 3.57 -0.73
C TYR A 580 18.83 4.26 0.60
N VAL A 581 19.14 3.48 1.63
CA VAL A 581 19.34 3.95 3.01
C VAL A 581 20.54 3.26 3.68
N PRO A 582 21.75 3.40 3.11
CA PRO A 582 22.94 2.71 3.63
C PRO A 582 23.22 3.12 5.08
N GLY A 583 23.24 2.14 5.99
CA GLY A 583 23.47 2.34 7.43
C GLY A 583 22.43 3.18 8.17
N ARG A 584 21.27 3.48 7.55
CA ARG A 584 20.23 4.39 8.10
C ARG A 584 18.87 3.71 8.28
N TRP A 585 18.87 2.39 8.42
CA TRP A 585 17.69 1.59 8.72
C TRP A 585 17.85 0.88 10.06
N VAL A 586 16.73 0.59 10.73
CA VAL A 586 16.70 -0.05 12.05
C VAL A 586 16.04 -1.41 11.96
N TYR A 587 16.66 -2.40 12.59
CA TYR A 587 16.11 -3.75 12.73
C TYR A 587 15.46 -3.94 14.10
N ARG A 588 14.27 -4.53 14.13
CA ARG A 588 13.61 -5.04 15.34
C ARG A 588 13.03 -6.42 15.09
N SER A 589 13.22 -7.32 16.05
CA SER A 589 12.64 -8.66 16.01
C SER A 589 11.40 -8.75 16.90
N LEU A 590 10.47 -9.63 16.57
CA LEU A 590 9.41 -10.10 17.46
C LEU A 590 9.63 -11.60 17.73
N SER A 591 9.92 -11.93 18.99
CA SER A 591 10.38 -13.27 19.38
C SER A 591 9.26 -14.16 19.93
N VAL A 592 8.22 -13.57 20.51
CA VAL A 592 7.16 -14.33 21.20
C VAL A 592 5.93 -14.51 20.31
N ASN A 593 5.50 -15.75 20.16
CA ASN A 593 4.32 -16.13 19.40
C ASN A 593 3.13 -16.39 20.33
N TYR A 594 2.08 -15.59 20.17
CA TYR A 594 0.85 -15.69 20.96
C TYR A 594 -0.26 -16.39 20.18
N ARG A 595 -0.21 -16.40 18.84
CA ARG A 595 -1.34 -16.80 18.00
C ARG A 595 -1.27 -18.21 17.46
N THR A 596 -0.10 -18.82 17.29
CA THR A 596 0.01 -20.22 16.83
C THR A 596 0.35 -21.11 18.02
N PRO A 597 -0.45 -22.16 18.33
CA PRO A 597 -0.20 -23.03 19.48
C PRO A 597 1.18 -23.71 19.41
N ALA A 598 1.76 -23.96 20.57
CA ALA A 598 3.05 -24.66 20.71
C ALA A 598 3.03 -26.03 20.03
N GLU A 599 1.90 -26.74 20.03
CA GLU A 599 1.74 -28.05 19.40
C GLU A 599 1.89 -27.99 17.88
N ILE A 600 1.33 -26.93 17.25
CA ILE A 600 1.44 -26.70 15.80
C ILE A 600 2.83 -26.17 15.47
N MET A 601 3.34 -25.21 16.25
CA MET A 601 4.64 -24.61 16.02
C MET A 601 5.79 -25.62 16.16
N ALA A 602 5.64 -26.60 17.04
CA ALA A 602 6.56 -27.72 17.16
C ALA A 602 6.71 -28.55 15.87
N VAL A 603 5.64 -28.70 15.07
CA VAL A 603 5.68 -29.38 13.78
C VAL A 603 6.33 -28.48 12.72
N ALA A 604 5.95 -27.20 12.69
CA ALA A 604 6.50 -26.24 11.75
C ALA A 604 8.00 -25.96 11.99
N ALA A 605 8.46 -25.99 13.25
CA ALA A 605 9.85 -25.80 13.63
C ALA A 605 10.77 -26.91 13.10
N ASP A 606 10.30 -28.16 13.07
CA ASP A 606 11.06 -29.27 12.49
C ASP A 606 11.28 -29.05 10.98
N LEU A 607 10.25 -28.60 10.27
CA LEU A 607 10.36 -28.23 8.86
C LEU A 607 11.31 -27.05 8.67
N LEU A 608 11.17 -26.00 9.49
CA LEU A 608 12.03 -24.81 9.44
C LEU A 608 13.51 -25.17 9.62
N ALA A 609 13.81 -26.08 10.54
CA ALA A 609 15.19 -26.53 10.80
C ALA A 609 15.83 -27.23 9.59
N GLU A 610 15.04 -27.85 8.70
CA GLU A 610 15.56 -28.50 7.49
C GLU A 610 15.92 -27.49 6.39
N PHE A 611 15.08 -26.49 6.11
CA PHE A 611 15.30 -25.56 4.98
C PHE A 611 15.92 -24.21 5.36
N ALA A 612 15.85 -23.81 6.63
CA ALA A 612 16.40 -22.55 7.15
C ALA A 612 16.99 -22.71 8.56
N PRO A 613 18.05 -23.52 8.75
CA PRO A 613 18.61 -23.84 10.07
C PRO A 613 19.18 -22.64 10.86
N GLY A 614 19.44 -21.51 10.19
CA GLY A 614 19.88 -20.28 10.84
C GLY A 614 18.75 -19.45 11.46
N VAL A 615 17.49 -19.79 11.20
CA VAL A 615 16.32 -19.05 11.68
C VAL A 615 15.78 -19.73 12.94
N GLN A 616 15.67 -18.96 14.02
CA GLN A 616 15.06 -19.46 15.25
C GLN A 616 13.54 -19.35 15.17
N PRO A 617 12.79 -20.43 15.43
CA PRO A 617 11.33 -20.35 15.52
C PRO A 617 10.93 -19.47 16.71
N PRO A 618 9.79 -18.76 16.64
CA PRO A 618 9.33 -17.93 17.75
C PRO A 618 8.85 -18.80 18.92
N ASP A 619 9.01 -18.29 20.14
CA ASP A 619 8.60 -18.98 21.36
C ASP A 619 7.08 -18.93 21.52
N SER A 620 6.42 -20.07 21.30
CA SER A 620 4.97 -20.21 21.52
C SER A 620 4.65 -20.29 23.00
N VAL A 621 4.04 -19.26 23.56
CA VAL A 621 3.55 -19.25 24.96
C VAL A 621 2.16 -19.85 25.12
N ARG A 622 1.46 -20.12 24.01
CA ARG A 622 0.11 -20.67 23.99
C ARG A 622 0.10 -22.16 23.72
N SER A 623 -0.71 -22.91 24.46
CA SER A 623 -1.01 -24.33 24.22
C SER A 623 -2.52 -24.53 24.24
N THR A 624 -3.05 -25.28 23.28
CA THR A 624 -4.49 -25.59 23.19
C THR A 624 -4.82 -26.96 23.77
N GLY A 625 -3.82 -27.81 24.00
CA GLY A 625 -4.01 -29.20 24.38
C GLY A 625 -4.50 -30.10 23.24
N VAL A 626 -4.85 -29.53 22.08
CA VAL A 626 -5.26 -30.26 20.88
C VAL A 626 -4.03 -30.55 20.03
N ARG A 627 -3.72 -31.83 19.84
CA ARG A 627 -2.57 -32.25 19.05
C ARG A 627 -2.90 -32.25 17.56
N PRO A 628 -2.00 -31.73 16.70
CA PRO A 628 -2.10 -31.95 15.26
C PRO A 628 -2.12 -33.43 14.91
N TRP A 629 -2.87 -33.79 13.87
CA TRP A 629 -3.06 -35.17 13.40
C TRP A 629 -2.74 -35.28 11.91
N SER A 630 -2.47 -36.50 11.44
CA SER A 630 -2.37 -36.81 10.01
C SER A 630 -3.12 -38.10 9.69
N LYS A 631 -3.73 -38.18 8.51
CA LYS A 631 -4.45 -39.36 8.03
C LYS A 631 -3.99 -39.72 6.62
N SER A 632 -3.57 -40.98 6.46
CA SER A 632 -3.28 -41.55 5.15
C SER A 632 -4.59 -41.90 4.45
N VAL A 633 -4.78 -41.44 3.22
CA VAL A 633 -5.99 -41.69 2.42
C VAL A 633 -5.64 -42.03 0.99
N THR A 634 -6.44 -42.84 0.32
CA THR A 634 -6.26 -43.04 -1.13
C THR A 634 -6.70 -41.82 -1.93
N GLU A 635 -6.22 -41.66 -3.17
CA GLU A 635 -6.63 -40.53 -4.05
C GLU A 635 -8.16 -40.43 -4.22
N ASN A 636 -8.86 -41.58 -4.22
CA ASN A 636 -10.31 -41.64 -4.33
C ASN A 636 -11.05 -41.23 -3.05
N GLU A 637 -10.41 -41.40 -1.88
CA GLU A 637 -10.98 -41.05 -0.58
C GLU A 637 -10.72 -39.58 -0.20
N LEU A 638 -9.73 -38.95 -0.84
CA LEU A 638 -9.29 -37.59 -0.54
C LEU A 638 -10.45 -36.56 -0.59
N PRO A 639 -11.33 -36.52 -1.62
CA PRO A 639 -12.45 -35.58 -1.64
C PRO A 639 -13.44 -35.80 -0.49
N SER A 640 -13.70 -37.06 -0.13
CA SER A 640 -14.61 -37.40 0.96
C SER A 640 -14.02 -37.01 2.33
N ALA A 641 -12.72 -37.22 2.53
CA ALA A 641 -12.01 -36.82 3.75
C ALA A 641 -11.95 -35.29 3.92
N ILE A 642 -11.75 -34.54 2.83
CA ILE A 642 -11.86 -33.08 2.83
C ILE A 642 -13.27 -32.64 3.23
N ALA A 643 -14.31 -33.23 2.63
CA ALA A 643 -15.70 -32.90 2.94
C ALA A 643 -16.10 -33.26 4.38
N GLU A 644 -15.51 -34.29 4.97
CA GLU A 644 -15.69 -34.64 6.38
C GLU A 644 -15.14 -33.53 7.30
N PHE A 645 -13.91 -33.07 7.06
CA PHE A 645 -13.31 -31.97 7.82
C PHE A 645 -14.14 -30.68 7.69
N VAL A 646 -14.54 -30.30 6.48
CA VAL A 646 -15.31 -29.08 6.23
C VAL A 646 -16.65 -29.12 6.98
N ARG A 647 -17.35 -30.26 6.99
CA ARG A 647 -18.60 -30.41 7.75
C ARG A 647 -18.38 -30.34 9.25
N ALA A 648 -17.34 -31.01 9.76
CA ALA A 648 -17.04 -31.01 11.20
C ALA A 648 -16.67 -29.60 11.71
N GLU A 649 -15.93 -28.81 10.92
CA GLU A 649 -15.60 -27.43 11.30
C GLU A 649 -16.75 -26.44 11.06
N ALA A 650 -17.68 -26.72 10.12
CA ALA A 650 -18.87 -25.88 9.92
C ALA A 650 -19.84 -25.91 11.13
N GLU A 651 -19.79 -26.95 11.96
CA GLU A 651 -20.55 -27.04 13.22
C GLU A 651 -19.91 -26.25 14.38
N ARG A 652 -18.71 -25.69 14.17
CA ARG A 652 -17.94 -24.95 15.18
C ARG A 652 -17.93 -23.47 14.86
N ASP A 653 -17.89 -22.63 15.89
CA ASP A 653 -17.62 -21.20 15.73
C ASP A 653 -16.15 -20.99 15.36
N GLY A 654 -15.89 -20.23 14.31
CA GLY A 654 -14.55 -19.87 13.85
C GLY A 654 -14.34 -20.06 12.34
N THR A 655 -13.14 -19.74 11.87
CA THR A 655 -12.79 -19.87 10.45
C THR A 655 -12.01 -21.15 10.18
N SER A 656 -12.32 -21.82 9.06
CA SER A 656 -11.56 -22.98 8.59
C SER A 656 -11.18 -22.86 7.13
N VAL A 657 -10.05 -23.46 6.75
CA VAL A 657 -9.57 -23.50 5.36
C VAL A 657 -8.90 -24.82 5.04
N VAL A 658 -9.00 -25.23 3.78
CA VAL A 658 -8.30 -26.41 3.24
C VAL A 658 -7.25 -25.93 2.27
N ILE A 659 -5.98 -26.20 2.58
CA ILE A 659 -4.82 -25.77 1.80
C ILE A 659 -4.26 -26.98 1.05
N GLY A 660 -4.03 -26.84 -0.24
CA GLY A 660 -3.55 -27.94 -1.07
C GLY A 660 -2.86 -27.46 -2.35
N PRO A 661 -2.23 -28.37 -3.10
CA PRO A 661 -1.60 -28.03 -4.36
C PRO A 661 -2.65 -27.60 -5.41
N PRO A 662 -2.34 -26.66 -6.32
CA PRO A 662 -3.19 -26.33 -7.45
C PRO A 662 -3.70 -27.58 -8.19
N GLY A 663 -4.98 -27.55 -8.55
CA GLY A 663 -5.67 -28.64 -9.25
C GLY A 663 -6.37 -29.66 -8.33
N VAL A 664 -6.18 -29.60 -7.01
CA VAL A 664 -6.95 -30.43 -6.06
C VAL A 664 -8.28 -29.73 -5.72
N PRO A 665 -9.44 -30.33 -6.08
CA PRO A 665 -10.74 -29.71 -5.84
C PRO A 665 -11.01 -29.45 -4.35
N GLY A 666 -11.60 -28.29 -4.04
CA GLY A 666 -11.94 -27.90 -2.67
C GLY A 666 -10.77 -27.41 -1.84
N THR A 667 -9.59 -27.20 -2.44
CA THR A 667 -8.41 -26.65 -1.77
C THR A 667 -8.02 -25.29 -2.35
N VAL A 668 -7.41 -24.45 -1.52
CA VAL A 668 -6.75 -23.21 -1.95
C VAL A 668 -5.24 -23.39 -1.91
N PRO A 669 -4.47 -22.78 -2.85
CA PRO A 669 -3.02 -22.83 -2.78
C PRO A 669 -2.50 -22.06 -1.56
N PRO A 670 -1.36 -22.48 -0.95
CA PRO A 670 -0.76 -21.81 0.20
C PRO A 670 -0.59 -20.30 0.01
N SER A 671 -0.24 -19.89 -1.21
CA SER A 671 -0.02 -18.49 -1.59
C SER A 671 -1.21 -17.57 -1.34
N LYS A 672 -2.45 -18.07 -1.45
CA LYS A 672 -3.68 -17.28 -1.22
C LYS A 672 -4.03 -17.14 0.27
N THR A 673 -3.36 -17.90 1.14
CA THR A 673 -3.57 -17.83 2.60
C THR A 673 -2.56 -16.93 3.30
N LYS A 674 -1.62 -16.35 2.56
CA LYS A 674 -0.55 -15.53 3.12
C LYS A 674 -1.09 -14.26 3.78
N GLY A 675 -0.53 -13.91 4.94
CA GLY A 675 -1.04 -12.84 5.81
C GLY A 675 -2.36 -13.14 6.53
N LEU A 676 -3.05 -14.24 6.20
CA LEU A 676 -4.30 -14.66 6.85
C LEU A 676 -4.02 -15.70 7.93
N GLU A 677 -4.99 -15.95 8.79
CA GLU A 677 -4.91 -16.89 9.91
C GLU A 677 -6.31 -17.49 10.14
N PHE A 678 -6.39 -18.79 10.40
CA PHE A 678 -7.64 -19.56 10.51
C PHE A 678 -7.66 -20.37 11.80
N ASP A 679 -8.83 -20.57 12.39
CA ASP A 679 -8.95 -21.40 13.59
C ASP A 679 -8.59 -22.87 13.29
N ALA A 680 -9.06 -23.40 12.17
CA ALA A 680 -8.71 -24.75 11.72
C ALA A 680 -8.13 -24.77 10.30
N VAL A 681 -7.03 -25.50 10.10
CA VAL A 681 -6.43 -25.70 8.78
C VAL A 681 -6.30 -27.19 8.50
N LEU A 682 -6.70 -27.59 7.30
CA LEU A 682 -6.40 -28.90 6.74
C LEU A 682 -5.38 -28.75 5.61
N VAL A 683 -4.18 -29.30 5.78
CA VAL A 683 -3.16 -29.33 4.73
C VAL A 683 -3.26 -30.64 3.96
N VAL A 684 -3.45 -30.56 2.65
CA VAL A 684 -3.66 -31.70 1.76
C VAL A 684 -2.46 -31.89 0.85
N GLU A 685 -1.97 -33.12 0.77
CA GLU A 685 -0.80 -33.54 -0.03
C GLU A 685 0.46 -32.69 0.22
N PRO A 686 0.98 -32.66 1.47
CA PRO A 686 2.14 -31.85 1.82
C PRO A 686 3.40 -32.17 1.00
N GLY A 687 3.57 -33.43 0.56
CA GLY A 687 4.68 -33.81 -0.33
C GLY A 687 4.60 -33.12 -1.69
N ARG A 688 3.40 -33.01 -2.27
CA ARG A 688 3.19 -32.33 -3.55
C ARG A 688 3.40 -30.81 -3.45
N ILE A 689 3.06 -30.21 -2.31
CA ILE A 689 3.37 -28.79 -2.04
C ILE A 689 4.88 -28.59 -1.94
N LEU A 690 5.59 -29.50 -1.26
CA LEU A 690 7.05 -29.45 -1.14
C LEU A 690 7.74 -29.51 -2.52
N ASP A 691 7.22 -30.34 -3.42
CA ASP A 691 7.79 -30.59 -4.75
C ASP A 691 7.40 -29.54 -5.82
N GLN A 692 6.51 -28.59 -5.50
CA GLN A 692 5.96 -27.65 -6.49
C GLN A 692 6.94 -26.60 -7.02
N GLY A 693 8.05 -26.38 -6.33
CA GLY A 693 9.04 -25.41 -6.78
C GLY A 693 10.22 -25.23 -5.82
N PRO A 694 11.15 -24.34 -6.16
CA PRO A 694 12.38 -24.13 -5.38
C PRO A 694 12.14 -23.61 -3.96
N ARG A 695 10.92 -23.15 -3.65
CA ARG A 695 10.48 -22.65 -2.33
C ARG A 695 9.29 -23.42 -1.76
N GLY A 696 9.02 -24.65 -2.23
CA GLY A 696 7.89 -25.46 -1.75
C GLY A 696 7.92 -25.74 -0.24
N ALA A 697 9.11 -25.88 0.37
CA ALA A 697 9.25 -26.01 1.82
C ALA A 697 8.76 -24.77 2.59
N ALA A 698 9.00 -23.56 2.05
CA ALA A 698 8.50 -22.32 2.64
C ALA A 698 6.97 -22.20 2.48
N GLU A 699 6.40 -22.64 1.35
CA GLU A 699 4.95 -22.71 1.17
C GLU A 699 4.28 -23.67 2.15
N LEU A 700 4.88 -24.85 2.34
CA LEU A 700 4.40 -25.82 3.33
C LEU A 700 4.51 -25.25 4.75
N TYR A 701 5.62 -24.58 5.08
CA TYR A 701 5.77 -23.89 6.36
C TYR A 701 4.67 -22.85 6.57
N VAL A 702 4.43 -21.97 5.59
CA VAL A 702 3.33 -20.99 5.63
C VAL A 702 1.98 -21.67 5.88
N ALA A 703 1.67 -22.74 5.13
CA ALA A 703 0.41 -23.48 5.24
C ALA A 703 0.20 -24.06 6.65
N LEU A 704 1.23 -24.67 7.24
CA LEU A 704 1.16 -25.26 8.58
C LEU A 704 0.95 -24.20 9.67
N THR A 705 1.53 -23.01 9.50
CA THR A 705 1.46 -21.93 10.50
C THR A 705 0.28 -20.99 10.33
N ARG A 706 -0.67 -21.31 9.44
CA ARG A 706 -1.94 -20.55 9.32
C ARG A 706 -2.95 -20.91 10.42
N ALA A 707 -2.78 -22.05 11.08
CA ALA A 707 -3.72 -22.57 12.07
C ALA A 707 -3.54 -21.96 13.47
N THR A 708 -4.63 -21.50 14.07
CA THR A 708 -4.66 -20.96 15.44
C THR A 708 -5.43 -21.82 16.42
N GLN A 709 -5.97 -22.97 16.07
CA GLN A 709 -6.54 -23.90 17.05
C GLN A 709 -6.21 -25.34 16.68
N ARG A 710 -6.49 -25.73 15.43
CA ARG A 710 -6.46 -27.12 14.97
C ARG A 710 -5.75 -27.24 13.63
N LEU A 711 -4.93 -28.27 13.49
CA LEU A 711 -4.21 -28.61 12.27
C LEU A 711 -4.40 -30.09 11.95
N GLY A 712 -4.89 -30.37 10.75
CA GLY A 712 -4.96 -31.71 10.17
C GLY A 712 -4.11 -31.82 8.91
N VAL A 713 -3.60 -33.01 8.63
CA VAL A 713 -2.85 -33.30 7.40
C VAL A 713 -3.43 -34.52 6.70
N LEU A 714 -3.77 -34.41 5.42
CA LEU A 714 -4.13 -35.53 4.56
C LEU A 714 -3.02 -35.79 3.56
N HIS A 715 -2.65 -37.06 3.39
CA HIS A 715 -1.64 -37.45 2.41
C HIS A 715 -1.99 -38.81 1.79
N SER A 716 -1.78 -38.94 0.48
CA SER A 716 -1.86 -40.23 -0.21
C SER A 716 -0.49 -40.88 -0.42
N GLY A 717 0.53 -40.04 -0.59
CA GLY A 717 1.93 -40.46 -0.61
C GLY A 717 2.56 -40.57 0.79
N PRO A 718 3.86 -40.91 0.86
CA PRO A 718 4.61 -40.89 2.12
C PRO A 718 4.63 -39.47 2.69
N LEU A 719 4.50 -39.37 4.02
CA LEU A 719 4.58 -38.10 4.71
C LEU A 719 6.02 -37.54 4.62
N PRO A 720 6.23 -36.23 4.35
CA PRO A 720 7.55 -35.63 4.38
C PRO A 720 8.26 -35.86 5.72
N ARG A 721 9.58 -36.14 5.68
CA ARG A 721 10.37 -36.48 6.87
C ARG A 721 10.25 -35.44 8.00
N ALA A 722 10.25 -34.16 7.64
CA ALA A 722 10.05 -33.05 8.57
C ALA A 722 8.73 -33.12 9.37
N LEU A 723 7.70 -33.79 8.83
CA LEU A 723 6.39 -33.95 9.48
C LEU A 723 6.27 -35.25 10.27
N GLY A 724 7.38 -35.97 10.51
CA GLY A 724 7.40 -37.24 11.23
C GLY A 724 6.73 -37.21 12.62
N ARG A 725 6.63 -36.03 13.25
CA ARG A 725 5.85 -35.85 14.50
C ARG A 725 4.36 -36.19 14.37
N LEU A 726 3.82 -36.26 13.16
CA LEU A 726 2.42 -36.58 12.89
C LEU A 726 2.20 -38.09 12.62
N GLU A 727 3.26 -38.86 12.36
CA GLU A 727 3.13 -40.29 12.07
C GLU A 727 2.42 -41.05 13.20
N GLY A 728 1.45 -41.90 12.82
CA GLY A 728 0.69 -42.73 13.76
C GLY A 728 -0.31 -41.98 14.65
N LYS A 729 -0.57 -40.69 14.39
CA LYS A 729 -1.62 -39.92 15.05
C LYS A 729 -2.87 -39.85 14.16
N ASP A 730 -3.56 -40.98 14.04
CA ASP A 730 -4.92 -41.00 13.48
C ASP A 730 -5.86 -40.22 14.41
N ALA A 731 -6.91 -39.62 13.83
CA ALA A 731 -7.85 -38.70 14.50
C ALA A 731 -8.66 -39.31 15.68
N ASP A 732 -8.28 -40.49 16.20
CA ASP A 732 -8.98 -41.28 17.21
C ASP A 732 -8.92 -40.72 18.65
N ALA A 733 -8.51 -39.45 18.82
CA ALA A 733 -8.57 -38.75 20.10
C ALA A 733 -9.67 -37.66 20.08
N ARG A 734 -10.93 -38.11 20.13
CA ARG A 734 -12.16 -37.33 20.45
C ARG A 734 -12.38 -36.08 19.57
N ILE A 735 -13.14 -36.27 18.48
CA ILE A 735 -13.92 -35.23 17.80
C ILE A 735 -14.90 -34.56 18.77
#